data_AF-A0AA35Q7N3-F1
#
_entry.id   AF-A0AA35Q7N3-F1
#
_cell.length_a   1.000
_cell.length_b   1.000
_cell.length_c   1.000
_cell.angle_alpha   90.00
_cell.angle_beta   90.00
_cell.angle_gamma   90.00
#
_symmetry.space_group_name_H-M   'P 1'
#
loop_
_entity.id
_entity.type
_entity.pdbx_description
1 polymer ?
#
loop_
_entity_poly.entity_id
_entity_poly.type
_entity_poly.pdbx_seq_one_letter_code
_entity_poly.pdbx_strand_id
1 'polypeptide(L)'
;MPNFQLADWLISPDEMLRHDEELTRIKASLGEGGLDLLANNAQGTEDAEAEDLAPVDSTQEVAAKVQYLYGLDLGHGRVNWKAKPTHPDDPKSDLINKDSGYVVRKTSQGVNYPWEMHSVIVRSPHIMTILREILSDYPGISPAVDHLILDRPFKPMLHHWGDFCQAVEQSDDFTKQHVEGFVIFLKEELAPYFEVLKNADAHGIIEHQNLWTIFPPHQLVWTDLKQHHSIGEVEQTTLDQFTGNFIVSYKQTVWDGFESKAKSGAVGIPSFTGTRPIAGLKTIPFLRKPDAADIEKAVLDRGRNFLSLLGCHYREYLGIGGFERPNDMLERPQIEWQAVSGRVVLDAALRHGKVGDRVEPPNADSLPKTDREIMICSPLIEGYSLTSKKWYKLFVDNVSDIIWDNSFSGLVLNNTEKDLLLGFAQTKLSMTTDFDDLVRGKGKGVIILLSGPPGVGKTMTVESIANMMHVPLYPMSAGELGSDATKVENQLRQALVYCKEWNAVLLLDESDVFLQKRSATDLQRNELVSIFLRLLEYYDGMMFLTTNRIETMDPAFQSRIDLTIHYPDLSESARVSVWRNFLQAEEGTSTEINFDELASHAMNGRQIKNTVKLAKMLAIRRNQALHMDHFRQILQLSAFQPAQGMMSLD
;
A
#
# COMPACT_ATOMS: atom_id res chain seq x y z
N MET A 1 22.00 38.17 -45.21
CA MET A 1 20.99 37.28 -44.59
C MET A 1 20.98 37.59 -43.11
N PRO A 2 19.81 37.70 -42.44
CA PRO A 2 19.78 38.07 -41.02
C PRO A 2 20.39 36.96 -40.17
N ASN A 3 21.15 37.32 -39.14
CA ASN A 3 21.76 36.41 -38.17
C ASN A 3 20.68 35.57 -37.47
N PHE A 4 20.69 34.26 -37.71
CA PHE A 4 19.85 33.26 -37.06
C PHE A 4 20.55 32.84 -35.74
N GLN A 5 19.96 33.09 -34.57
CA GLN A 5 20.53 32.67 -33.28
C GLN A 5 19.65 31.58 -32.66
N LEU A 6 20.22 30.38 -32.52
CA LEU A 6 19.59 29.20 -31.92
C LEU A 6 19.04 29.47 -30.50
N ALA A 7 19.59 30.46 -29.79
CA ALA A 7 19.20 30.88 -28.45
C ALA A 7 17.75 31.39 -28.36
N ASP A 8 17.19 31.97 -29.43
CA ASP A 8 15.81 32.48 -29.41
C ASP A 8 14.76 31.34 -29.45
N TRP A 9 15.18 30.08 -29.64
CA TRP A 9 14.30 28.93 -29.91
C TRP A 9 14.39 27.80 -28.88
N LEU A 10 15.33 27.87 -27.93
CA LEU A 10 15.60 26.86 -26.89
C LEU A 10 14.83 27.11 -25.58
N ILE A 11 13.86 28.01 -25.63
CA ILE A 11 13.04 28.51 -24.55
C ILE A 11 12.23 27.38 -23.86
N SER A 12 12.32 27.32 -22.53
CA SER A 12 11.56 26.43 -21.64
C SER A 12 10.04 26.54 -21.87
N PRO A 13 9.23 25.49 -21.60
CA PRO A 13 7.76 25.58 -21.62
C PRO A 13 7.19 26.76 -20.81
N ASP A 14 7.86 27.16 -19.72
CA ASP A 14 7.47 28.32 -18.88
C ASP A 14 7.68 29.68 -19.56
N GLU A 15 8.47 29.70 -20.62
CA GLU A 15 9.04 30.90 -21.21
C GLU A 15 8.46 31.11 -22.65
N MET A 16 7.91 30.05 -23.26
CA MET A 16 6.91 30.12 -24.35
C MET A 16 5.66 30.94 -23.96
N LEU A 17 5.34 31.06 -22.67
CA LEU A 17 4.20 31.83 -22.14
C LEU A 17 4.30 33.35 -22.38
N ARG A 18 5.48 33.90 -22.71
CA ARG A 18 5.70 35.36 -22.85
C ARG A 18 5.85 35.85 -24.29
N HIS A 19 6.04 34.97 -25.26
CA HIS A 19 6.52 35.34 -26.60
C HIS A 19 5.48 35.34 -27.73
N ASP A 20 4.18 35.40 -27.41
CA ASP A 20 3.12 35.57 -28.41
C ASP A 20 2.84 37.06 -28.74
N GLU A 21 3.21 37.99 -27.84
CA GLU A 21 2.98 39.43 -28.03
C GLU A 21 4.00 40.11 -28.97
N GLU A 22 5.23 39.56 -29.09
CA GLU A 22 6.28 40.15 -29.95
C GLU A 22 6.20 39.70 -31.41
N LEU A 23 5.76 38.47 -31.69
CA LEU A 23 5.54 37.98 -33.05
C LEU A 23 4.41 38.75 -33.76
N THR A 24 3.43 39.24 -33.00
CA THR A 24 2.34 40.08 -33.51
C THR A 24 2.83 41.50 -33.83
N ARG A 25 3.82 42.03 -33.09
CA ARG A 25 4.45 43.34 -33.36
C ARG A 25 5.41 43.31 -34.56
N ILE A 26 6.14 42.21 -34.76
CA ILE A 26 7.09 42.08 -35.87
C ILE A 26 6.36 41.92 -37.22
N LYS A 27 5.25 41.15 -37.25
CA LYS A 27 4.39 41.04 -38.44
C LYS A 27 3.70 42.36 -38.83
N ALA A 28 3.48 43.27 -37.88
CA ALA A 28 2.95 44.61 -38.15
C ALA A 28 4.01 45.61 -38.68
N SER A 29 5.31 45.31 -38.53
CA SER A 29 6.42 46.19 -38.94
C SER A 29 6.97 45.93 -40.35
N LEU A 30 6.61 44.79 -40.96
CA LEU A 30 7.04 44.39 -42.31
C LEU A 30 5.82 44.45 -43.25
N GLY A 31 5.48 45.67 -43.67
CA GLY A 31 4.37 45.93 -44.60
C GLY A 31 4.58 45.33 -45.99
N GLU A 32 3.47 45.01 -46.64
CA GLU A 32 3.40 44.45 -48.00
C GLU A 32 4.01 45.40 -49.05
N GLY A 33 5.02 44.93 -49.79
CA GLY A 33 5.46 45.56 -51.03
C GLY A 33 6.88 45.20 -51.46
N GLY A 34 7.01 44.49 -52.59
CA GLY A 34 8.25 44.48 -53.38
C GLY A 34 8.82 43.11 -53.76
N LEU A 35 8.07 42.34 -54.54
CA LEU A 35 8.63 41.35 -55.47
C LEU A 35 9.08 42.08 -56.75
N ASP A 36 10.16 41.59 -57.36
CA ASP A 36 10.87 42.02 -58.58
C ASP A 36 11.96 43.08 -58.42
N LEU A 37 13.21 42.64 -58.55
CA LEU A 37 14.25 43.18 -59.43
C LEU A 37 15.58 42.45 -59.20
N LEU A 38 16.16 41.95 -60.30
CA LEU A 38 17.60 41.85 -60.63
C LEU A 38 18.04 40.46 -61.13
N ALA A 39 17.76 40.24 -62.42
CA ALA A 39 18.65 39.53 -63.33
C ALA A 39 19.52 40.56 -64.10
N ASN A 40 20.72 40.15 -64.50
CA ASN A 40 21.74 40.81 -65.35
C ASN A 40 22.69 41.80 -64.63
N ASN A 41 24.00 41.54 -64.59
CA ASN A 41 24.95 41.75 -65.69
C ASN A 41 26.37 41.27 -65.33
N ALA A 42 27.18 41.04 -66.37
CA ALA A 42 28.46 40.35 -66.38
C ALA A 42 29.70 41.29 -66.40
N GLN A 43 30.88 40.65 -66.27
CA GLN A 43 32.22 40.98 -66.81
C GLN A 43 33.18 41.94 -66.05
N GLY A 44 34.43 41.46 -65.86
CA GLY A 44 35.64 42.25 -66.19
C GLY A 44 36.83 42.30 -65.20
N THR A 45 37.85 41.46 -65.45
CA THR A 45 39.33 41.71 -65.46
C THR A 45 40.17 42.06 -64.19
N GLU A 46 41.07 41.11 -63.89
CA GLU A 46 42.56 41.14 -63.78
C GLU A 46 43.35 42.01 -62.75
N ASP A 47 44.28 41.27 -62.11
CA ASP A 47 45.61 41.58 -61.55
C ASP A 47 45.79 42.44 -60.28
N ALA A 48 46.25 41.81 -59.18
CA ALA A 48 47.69 41.72 -58.84
C ALA A 48 47.96 41.15 -57.42
N GLU A 49 48.92 40.23 -57.41
CA GLU A 49 49.91 39.92 -56.36
C GLU A 49 49.54 39.13 -55.09
N ALA A 50 50.41 38.14 -54.88
CA ALA A 50 50.36 37.06 -53.92
C ALA A 50 51.10 37.43 -52.63
N GLU A 51 50.58 36.95 -51.49
CA GLU A 51 51.43 36.48 -50.40
C GLU A 51 50.83 35.20 -49.81
N ASP A 52 51.69 34.20 -49.72
CA ASP A 52 51.45 32.79 -49.50
C ASP A 52 51.53 32.47 -48.01
N LEU A 53 50.43 32.06 -47.37
CA LEU A 53 50.46 31.44 -46.05
C LEU A 53 49.36 30.36 -45.91
N ALA A 54 49.79 29.12 -46.17
CA ALA A 54 49.34 27.84 -45.61
C ALA A 54 47.87 27.39 -45.88
N PRO A 55 47.65 26.07 -46.11
CA PRO A 55 46.31 25.56 -46.40
C PRO A 55 45.42 25.71 -45.17
N VAL A 56 44.43 26.60 -45.26
CA VAL A 56 43.23 26.51 -44.43
C VAL A 56 42.56 25.20 -44.80
N ASP A 57 42.68 24.21 -43.92
CA ASP A 57 41.91 22.98 -44.02
C ASP A 57 40.44 23.37 -43.84
N SER A 58 39.77 23.57 -44.96
CA SER A 58 38.35 23.87 -45.03
C SER A 58 37.57 22.59 -44.81
N THR A 59 37.56 22.07 -43.59
CA THR A 59 36.46 21.24 -43.11
C THR A 59 35.31 22.16 -42.70
N GLN A 60 34.65 22.78 -43.70
CA GLN A 60 33.26 23.18 -43.51
C GLN A 60 32.44 21.90 -43.37
N GLU A 61 32.45 21.33 -42.17
CA GLU A 61 31.70 20.13 -41.84
C GLU A 61 30.25 20.51 -41.54
N VAL A 62 29.36 19.86 -42.28
CA VAL A 62 28.00 20.28 -42.58
C VAL A 62 27.02 19.79 -41.51
N ALA A 63 26.01 20.62 -41.19
CA ALA A 63 24.87 20.25 -40.34
C ALA A 63 24.31 18.85 -40.63
N ALA A 64 23.73 18.21 -39.61
CA ALA A 64 23.19 16.85 -39.72
C ALA A 64 22.23 16.71 -40.91
N LYS A 65 22.63 15.90 -41.91
CA LYS A 65 21.80 15.66 -43.10
C LYS A 65 20.54 14.87 -42.73
N VAL A 66 19.39 15.36 -43.18
CA VAL A 66 18.09 14.70 -43.01
C VAL A 66 17.80 13.81 -44.22
N GLN A 67 17.36 12.58 -43.99
CA GLN A 67 16.81 11.73 -45.03
C GLN A 67 15.33 11.45 -44.79
N TYR A 68 14.51 11.55 -45.83
CA TYR A 68 13.09 11.18 -45.78
C TYR A 68 12.85 9.85 -46.48
N LEU A 69 12.18 8.92 -45.79
CA LEU A 69 11.74 7.64 -46.32
C LEU A 69 10.22 7.51 -46.22
N TYR A 70 9.64 6.84 -47.21
CA TYR A 70 8.21 6.72 -47.45
C TYR A 70 7.85 5.24 -47.65
N GLY A 71 6.77 4.77 -47.04
CA GLY A 71 6.30 3.40 -47.24
C GLY A 71 4.78 3.26 -47.14
N LEU A 72 4.21 2.35 -47.93
CA LEU A 72 2.78 2.04 -47.84
C LEU A 72 2.55 1.07 -46.68
N ASP A 73 1.66 1.42 -45.77
CA ASP A 73 1.20 0.56 -44.68
C ASP A 73 -0.17 0.00 -45.01
N LEU A 74 -0.19 -1.25 -45.49
CA LEU A 74 -1.40 -1.95 -45.95
C LEU A 74 -1.99 -2.87 -44.86
N GLY A 75 -1.64 -2.66 -43.58
CA GLY A 75 -2.22 -3.41 -42.46
C GLY A 75 -1.58 -4.77 -42.15
N HIS A 76 -0.41 -5.08 -42.75
CA HIS A 76 0.33 -6.34 -42.52
C HIS A 76 1.60 -6.17 -41.67
N GLY A 77 1.85 -4.98 -41.10
CA GLY A 77 2.97 -4.71 -40.20
C GLY A 77 4.37 -4.70 -40.83
N ARG A 78 4.49 -4.96 -42.14
CA ARG A 78 5.75 -4.86 -42.90
C ARG A 78 5.66 -3.72 -43.91
N VAL A 79 6.27 -2.58 -43.57
CA VAL A 79 6.39 -1.42 -44.44
C VAL A 79 7.69 -1.48 -45.22
N ASN A 80 7.62 -1.34 -46.55
CA ASN A 80 8.79 -1.25 -47.41
C ASN A 80 9.18 0.23 -47.60
N TRP A 81 10.32 0.64 -47.02
CA TRP A 81 10.77 2.03 -46.95
C TRP A 81 11.58 2.43 -48.18
N LYS A 82 11.17 3.50 -48.88
CA LYS A 82 11.80 3.99 -50.11
C LYS A 82 11.91 5.52 -50.12
N ALA A 83 12.72 6.07 -51.01
CA ALA A 83 12.66 7.51 -51.30
C ALA A 83 11.26 7.92 -51.81
N LYS A 84 10.91 9.21 -51.70
CA LYS A 84 9.57 9.73 -52.04
C LYS A 84 9.16 9.25 -53.43
N PRO A 85 8.01 8.56 -53.60
CA PRO A 85 7.57 8.12 -54.92
C PRO A 85 7.24 9.35 -55.76
N THR A 86 8.00 9.62 -56.81
CA THR A 86 7.70 10.66 -57.80
C THR A 86 6.89 10.11 -58.98
N HIS A 87 6.92 8.81 -59.24
CA HIS A 87 6.11 8.09 -60.26
C HIS A 87 5.95 6.58 -59.91
N PRO A 88 4.90 5.86 -60.37
CA PRO A 88 4.74 4.40 -60.18
C PRO A 88 5.93 3.54 -60.62
N ASP A 89 6.76 4.06 -61.51
CA ASP A 89 7.89 3.35 -62.16
C ASP A 89 9.27 3.85 -61.72
N ASP A 90 9.35 4.71 -60.69
CA ASP A 90 10.66 5.19 -60.23
C ASP A 90 11.50 4.04 -59.63
N PRO A 91 12.80 3.96 -59.98
CA PRO A 91 13.67 2.90 -59.51
C PRO A 91 13.73 2.85 -57.98
N LYS A 92 13.74 1.62 -57.46
CA LYS A 92 13.84 1.29 -56.03
C LYS A 92 15.18 1.75 -55.45
N SER A 93 15.26 3.00 -55.04
CA SER A 93 16.34 3.48 -54.16
C SER A 93 16.05 3.00 -52.73
N ASP A 94 16.46 1.77 -52.42
CA ASP A 94 16.31 1.13 -51.11
C ASP A 94 17.39 1.57 -50.08
N LEU A 95 18.21 2.56 -50.41
CA LEU A 95 19.43 2.87 -49.64
C LEU A 95 19.17 3.96 -48.60
N ILE A 96 19.17 3.55 -47.33
CA ILE A 96 19.38 4.46 -46.21
C ILE A 96 20.78 5.07 -46.38
N ASN A 97 20.85 6.38 -46.58
CA ASN A 97 22.12 7.08 -46.70
C ASN A 97 22.80 7.07 -45.31
N LYS A 98 23.94 6.38 -45.21
CA LYS A 98 24.72 6.24 -43.96
C LYS A 98 25.22 7.57 -43.42
N ASP A 99 25.31 8.60 -44.26
CA ASP A 99 25.80 9.93 -43.89
C ASP A 99 24.70 10.86 -43.34
N SER A 100 23.47 10.36 -43.18
CA SER A 100 22.35 11.13 -42.63
C SER A 100 22.40 11.12 -41.10
N GLY A 101 22.35 12.30 -40.48
CA GLY A 101 22.32 12.41 -39.01
C GLY A 101 21.02 11.88 -38.41
N TYR A 102 19.90 11.99 -39.13
CA TYR A 102 18.65 11.30 -38.78
C TYR A 102 17.76 11.04 -40.00
N VAL A 103 16.90 10.03 -39.88
CA VAL A 103 16.03 9.55 -40.96
C VAL A 103 14.57 9.64 -40.53
N VAL A 104 13.79 10.47 -41.23
CA VAL A 104 12.36 10.68 -41.01
C VAL A 104 11.58 9.67 -41.86
N ARG A 105 10.77 8.84 -41.21
CA ARG A 105 9.93 7.83 -41.87
C ARG A 105 8.47 8.28 -41.89
N LYS A 106 7.85 8.30 -43.07
CA LYS A 106 6.43 8.62 -43.30
C LYS A 106 5.68 7.45 -43.95
N THR A 107 4.44 7.22 -43.55
CA THR A 107 3.59 6.15 -44.09
C THR A 107 2.30 6.67 -44.70
N SER A 108 1.69 5.88 -45.58
CA SER A 108 0.37 6.16 -46.14
C SER A 108 -0.41 4.87 -46.33
N GLN A 109 -1.74 4.93 -46.15
CA GLN A 109 -2.67 3.81 -46.33
C GLN A 109 -2.92 3.49 -47.82
N GLY A 110 -2.38 4.28 -48.75
CA GLY A 110 -2.50 4.06 -50.18
C GLY A 110 -2.02 5.25 -50.99
N VAL A 111 -1.93 5.09 -52.31
CA VAL A 111 -1.39 6.12 -53.23
C VAL A 111 -2.19 7.43 -53.17
N ASN A 112 -3.48 7.35 -52.82
CA ASN A 112 -4.40 8.50 -52.74
C ASN A 112 -4.57 9.05 -51.31
N TYR A 113 -3.82 8.55 -50.33
CA TYR A 113 -3.89 9.00 -48.94
C TYR A 113 -2.67 9.87 -48.58
N PRO A 114 -2.84 10.87 -47.70
CA PRO A 114 -1.75 11.73 -47.28
C PRO A 114 -0.64 10.92 -46.59
N TRP A 115 0.59 11.43 -46.70
CA TRP A 115 1.74 10.87 -45.99
C TRP A 115 1.74 11.36 -44.54
N GLU A 116 1.66 10.43 -43.61
CA GLU A 116 1.66 10.70 -42.18
C GLU A 116 3.00 10.34 -41.55
N MET A 117 3.34 11.04 -40.46
CA MET A 117 4.57 10.77 -39.73
C MET A 117 4.48 9.41 -39.02
N HIS A 118 5.50 8.56 -39.19
CA HIS A 118 5.57 7.25 -38.56
C HIS A 118 6.60 7.22 -37.43
N SER A 119 7.86 7.57 -37.71
CA SER A 119 8.96 7.50 -36.73
C SER A 119 10.23 8.18 -37.24
N VAL A 120 11.16 8.51 -36.35
CA VAL A 120 12.51 9.00 -36.72
C VAL A 120 13.57 8.03 -36.23
N ILE A 121 14.57 7.76 -37.08
CA ILE A 121 15.77 7.02 -36.72
C ILE A 121 16.92 8.02 -36.54
N VAL A 122 17.38 8.20 -35.33
CA VAL A 122 18.50 9.10 -34.98
C VAL A 122 19.81 8.32 -35.01
N ARG A 123 20.82 8.85 -35.71
CA ARG A 123 22.14 8.20 -35.91
C ARG A 123 23.33 9.12 -35.66
N SER A 124 23.10 10.44 -35.65
CA SER A 124 24.14 11.42 -35.37
C SER A 124 24.72 11.16 -33.97
N PRO A 125 26.04 10.96 -33.84
CA PRO A 125 26.68 10.77 -32.53
C PRO A 125 26.39 11.94 -31.57
N HIS A 126 26.35 13.17 -32.08
CA HIS A 126 26.06 14.38 -31.32
C HIS A 126 24.65 14.36 -30.72
N ILE A 127 23.63 14.08 -31.55
CA ILE A 127 22.25 13.97 -31.07
C ILE A 127 22.11 12.77 -30.12
N MET A 128 22.74 11.64 -30.44
CA MET A 128 22.70 10.43 -29.60
C MET A 128 23.35 10.65 -28.22
N THR A 129 24.38 11.48 -28.10
CA THR A 129 24.97 11.83 -26.80
C THR A 129 23.95 12.51 -25.90
N ILE A 130 23.21 13.51 -26.42
CA ILE A 130 22.15 14.20 -25.67
C ILE A 130 21.01 13.23 -25.33
N LEU A 131 20.55 12.44 -26.31
CA LEU A 131 19.45 11.49 -26.11
C LEU A 131 19.83 10.38 -25.11
N ARG A 132 21.11 10.00 -25.03
CA ARG A 132 21.60 9.03 -24.05
C ARG A 132 21.51 9.54 -22.62
N GLU A 133 21.75 10.82 -22.43
CA GLU A 133 21.67 11.47 -21.14
C GLU A 133 20.21 11.62 -20.70
N ILE A 134 19.35 12.22 -21.52
CA ILE A 134 17.99 12.56 -21.09
C ILE A 134 17.01 11.37 -21.12
N LEU A 135 17.30 10.32 -21.90
CA LEU A 135 16.42 9.15 -22.03
C LEU A 135 16.97 7.88 -21.36
N SER A 136 18.02 7.99 -20.53
CA SER A 136 18.66 6.83 -19.87
C SER A 136 17.67 5.94 -19.12
N ASP A 137 16.73 6.58 -18.44
CA ASP A 137 15.76 5.93 -17.54
C ASP A 137 14.35 5.85 -18.16
N TYR A 138 14.19 6.24 -19.43
CA TYR A 138 12.87 6.26 -20.06
C TYR A 138 12.38 4.83 -20.41
N PRO A 139 11.18 4.40 -19.97
CA PRO A 139 10.67 3.06 -20.18
C PRO A 139 10.57 2.67 -21.66
N GLY A 140 11.13 1.51 -22.01
CA GLY A 140 11.08 0.96 -23.36
C GLY A 140 12.11 1.57 -24.33
N ILE A 141 13.01 2.43 -23.86
CA ILE A 141 14.13 2.96 -24.63
C ILE A 141 15.43 2.39 -24.06
N SER A 142 16.31 1.95 -24.96
CA SER A 142 17.69 1.62 -24.61
C SER A 142 18.59 2.59 -25.36
N PRO A 143 19.13 3.62 -24.69
CA PRO A 143 19.98 4.61 -25.35
C PRO A 143 21.37 4.09 -25.71
N ALA A 144 21.74 2.90 -25.21
CA ALA A 144 23.03 2.25 -25.45
C ALA A 144 23.22 1.76 -26.90
N VAL A 145 22.17 1.78 -27.71
CA VAL A 145 22.23 1.41 -29.12
C VAL A 145 22.96 2.46 -29.97
N ASP A 146 23.47 2.03 -31.13
CA ASP A 146 24.13 2.91 -32.10
C ASP A 146 23.15 3.87 -32.80
N HIS A 147 21.86 3.56 -32.80
CA HIS A 147 20.81 4.38 -33.39
C HIS A 147 19.50 4.24 -32.61
N LEU A 148 18.82 5.36 -32.35
CA LEU A 148 17.55 5.37 -31.64
C LEU A 148 16.38 5.50 -32.61
N ILE A 149 15.33 4.69 -32.42
CA ILE A 149 14.07 4.83 -33.14
C ILE A 149 13.06 5.49 -32.19
N LEU A 150 12.51 6.63 -32.61
CA LEU A 150 11.45 7.33 -31.90
C LEU A 150 10.17 7.23 -32.73
N ASP A 151 9.17 6.53 -32.23
CA ASP A 151 7.88 6.37 -32.90
C ASP A 151 6.91 7.50 -32.53
N ARG A 152 6.02 7.87 -33.46
CA ARG A 152 4.94 8.82 -33.20
C ARG A 152 4.05 8.28 -32.05
N PRO A 153 3.66 9.10 -31.05
CA PRO A 153 3.68 10.57 -31.01
C PRO A 153 4.95 11.18 -30.40
N PHE A 154 6.09 10.48 -30.42
CA PHE A 154 7.35 10.95 -29.85
C PHE A 154 7.26 11.25 -28.35
N LYS A 155 6.53 10.40 -27.60
CA LYS A 155 6.32 10.52 -26.15
C LYS A 155 7.58 10.91 -25.36
N PRO A 156 8.74 10.25 -25.56
CA PRO A 156 9.94 10.54 -24.78
C PRO A 156 10.43 11.96 -24.98
N MET A 157 10.33 12.47 -26.21
CA MET A 157 10.73 13.82 -26.55
C MET A 157 9.78 14.87 -25.99
N LEU A 158 8.47 14.60 -25.94
CA LEU A 158 7.52 15.51 -25.29
C LEU A 158 7.78 15.59 -23.79
N HIS A 159 7.97 14.44 -23.13
CA HIS A 159 8.15 14.36 -21.67
C HIS A 159 9.46 14.99 -21.19
N HIS A 160 10.54 14.88 -21.98
CA HIS A 160 11.85 15.44 -21.68
C HIS A 160 12.19 16.66 -22.54
N TRP A 161 11.19 17.39 -23.06
CA TRP A 161 11.46 18.51 -23.96
C TRP A 161 12.30 19.61 -23.29
N GLY A 162 12.00 19.93 -22.04
CA GLY A 162 12.78 20.90 -21.26
C GLY A 162 14.24 20.47 -21.06
N ASP A 163 14.45 19.23 -20.60
CA ASP A 163 15.79 18.65 -20.42
C ASP A 163 16.57 18.61 -21.75
N PHE A 164 15.89 18.27 -22.84
CA PHE A 164 16.47 18.26 -24.18
C PHE A 164 16.93 19.65 -24.61
N CYS A 165 16.09 20.68 -24.47
CA CYS A 165 16.46 22.06 -24.77
C CYS A 165 17.65 22.52 -23.92
N GLN A 166 17.63 22.24 -22.62
CA GLN A 166 18.71 22.59 -21.70
C GLN A 166 20.03 21.90 -22.08
N ALA A 167 20.00 20.61 -22.42
CA ALA A 167 21.18 19.88 -22.86
C ALA A 167 21.74 20.41 -24.19
N VAL A 168 20.87 20.82 -25.13
CA VAL A 168 21.28 21.48 -26.38
C VAL A 168 21.92 22.84 -26.12
N GLU A 169 21.37 23.65 -25.20
CA GLU A 169 21.95 24.95 -24.83
C GLU A 169 23.35 24.83 -24.23
N GLN A 170 23.58 23.80 -23.41
CA GLN A 170 24.85 23.54 -22.74
C GLN A 170 25.89 22.88 -23.65
N SER A 171 25.48 22.41 -24.83
CA SER A 171 26.38 21.79 -25.80
C SER A 171 27.27 22.81 -26.52
N ASP A 172 28.40 22.32 -27.04
CA ASP A 172 29.28 23.11 -27.91
C ASP A 172 28.58 23.55 -29.21
N ASP A 173 29.10 24.62 -29.84
CA ASP A 173 28.51 25.21 -31.05
C ASP A 173 28.42 24.21 -32.21
N PHE A 174 29.31 23.21 -32.24
CA PHE A 174 29.33 22.16 -33.24
C PHE A 174 28.13 21.21 -33.08
N THR A 175 27.91 20.70 -31.87
CA THR A 175 26.76 19.87 -31.50
C THR A 175 25.45 20.61 -31.73
N LYS A 176 25.40 21.91 -31.43
CA LYS A 176 24.25 22.79 -31.73
C LYS A 176 23.90 22.82 -33.22
N GLN A 177 24.88 23.01 -34.10
CA GLN A 177 24.66 22.95 -35.57
C GLN A 177 24.16 21.57 -36.04
N HIS A 178 24.60 20.49 -35.38
CA HIS A 178 24.12 19.14 -35.68
C HIS A 178 22.69 18.88 -35.19
N VAL A 179 22.25 19.51 -34.10
CA VAL A 179 20.93 19.25 -33.48
C VAL A 179 19.86 20.23 -33.99
N GLU A 180 20.23 21.43 -34.46
CA GLU A 180 19.31 22.49 -34.89
C GLU A 180 18.14 22.00 -35.77
N GLY A 181 18.46 21.33 -36.88
CA GLY A 181 17.42 20.82 -37.78
C GLY A 181 16.50 19.79 -37.11
N PHE A 182 17.04 18.99 -36.18
CA PHE A 182 16.28 17.99 -35.44
C PHE A 182 15.36 18.64 -34.39
N VAL A 183 15.79 19.73 -33.73
CA VAL A 183 14.94 20.52 -32.83
C VAL A 183 13.77 21.13 -33.60
N ILE A 184 14.04 21.78 -34.73
CA ILE A 184 13.00 22.41 -35.56
C ILE A 184 11.96 21.37 -35.97
N PHE A 185 12.43 20.23 -36.48
CA PHE A 185 11.57 19.11 -36.87
C PHE A 185 10.71 18.61 -35.69
N LEU A 186 11.29 18.33 -34.53
CA LEU A 186 10.54 17.82 -33.38
C LEU A 186 9.54 18.86 -32.85
N LYS A 187 9.92 20.14 -32.81
CA LYS A 187 9.06 21.22 -32.36
C LYS A 187 7.79 21.34 -33.21
N GLU A 188 7.91 21.21 -34.52
CA GLU A 188 6.75 21.18 -35.44
C GLU A 188 5.83 19.98 -35.18
N GLU A 189 6.39 18.78 -35.01
CA GLU A 189 5.60 17.56 -34.76
C GLU A 189 4.98 17.52 -33.35
N LEU A 190 5.61 18.17 -32.37
CA LEU A 190 5.15 18.22 -30.97
C LEU A 190 4.22 19.40 -30.67
N ALA A 191 4.19 20.43 -31.53
CA ALA A 191 3.36 21.63 -31.36
C ALA A 191 1.90 21.34 -30.97
N PRO A 192 1.19 20.38 -31.60
CA PRO A 192 -0.19 20.06 -31.20
C PRO A 192 -0.30 19.58 -29.76
N TYR A 193 0.70 18.84 -29.26
CA TYR A 193 0.68 18.31 -27.90
C TYR A 193 1.09 19.34 -26.85
N PHE A 194 1.95 20.31 -27.20
CA PHE A 194 2.20 21.47 -26.34
C PHE A 194 0.93 22.30 -26.14
N GLU A 195 0.13 22.51 -27.19
CA GLU A 195 -1.18 23.15 -27.07
C GLU A 195 -2.15 22.33 -26.21
N VAL A 196 -2.11 21.00 -26.29
CA VAL A 196 -2.90 20.15 -25.39
C VAL A 196 -2.49 20.33 -23.93
N LEU A 197 -1.18 20.35 -23.63
CA LEU A 197 -0.68 20.59 -22.27
C LEU A 197 -1.08 21.97 -21.75
N LYS A 198 -0.92 23.02 -22.57
CA LYS A 198 -1.35 24.38 -22.25
C LYS A 198 -2.84 24.45 -21.94
N ASN A 199 -3.67 23.81 -22.74
CA ASN A 199 -5.11 23.75 -22.51
C ASN A 199 -5.47 22.94 -21.26
N ALA A 200 -4.75 21.86 -21.00
CA ALA A 200 -4.91 21.05 -19.79
C ALA A 200 -4.57 21.85 -18.53
N ASP A 201 -3.52 22.66 -18.56
CA ASP A 201 -3.09 23.47 -17.42
C ASP A 201 -3.97 24.72 -17.23
N ALA A 202 -4.40 25.36 -18.32
CA ALA A 202 -5.25 26.55 -18.26
C ALA A 202 -6.72 26.24 -17.89
N HIS A 203 -7.27 25.13 -18.39
CA HIS A 203 -8.70 24.83 -18.28
C HIS A 203 -8.99 23.58 -17.43
N GLY A 204 -7.97 22.78 -17.06
CA GLY A 204 -8.15 21.57 -16.27
C GLY A 204 -8.89 20.45 -17.00
N ILE A 205 -8.90 20.43 -18.33
CA ILE A 205 -9.62 19.45 -19.16
C ILE A 205 -8.67 18.71 -20.11
N ILE A 206 -9.01 17.46 -20.46
CA ILE A 206 -8.22 16.66 -21.39
C ILE A 206 -9.08 15.70 -22.20
N GLU A 207 -8.64 15.36 -23.41
CA GLU A 207 -9.20 14.29 -24.24
C GLU A 207 -8.52 12.95 -23.95
N HIS A 208 -9.26 11.85 -24.09
CA HIS A 208 -8.75 10.52 -23.76
C HIS A 208 -7.48 10.15 -24.55
N GLN A 209 -7.44 10.45 -25.85
CA GLN A 209 -6.30 10.17 -26.72
C GLN A 209 -5.00 10.87 -26.30
N ASN A 210 -5.11 11.95 -25.52
CA ASN A 210 -3.98 12.77 -25.10
C ASN A 210 -3.56 12.53 -23.64
N LEU A 211 -4.16 11.56 -22.93
CA LEU A 211 -3.83 11.27 -21.52
C LEU A 211 -2.33 11.02 -21.30
N TRP A 212 -1.65 10.39 -22.26
CA TRP A 212 -0.20 10.14 -22.18
C TRP A 212 0.64 11.41 -22.05
N THR A 213 0.13 12.58 -22.45
CA THR A 213 0.86 13.86 -22.34
C THR A 213 1.01 14.31 -20.88
N ILE A 214 0.03 14.02 -20.02
CA ILE A 214 0.01 14.48 -18.62
C ILE A 214 0.51 13.42 -17.61
N PHE A 215 0.90 12.23 -18.07
CA PHE A 215 1.48 11.15 -17.25
C PHE A 215 2.88 10.72 -17.74
N PRO A 216 3.87 11.63 -17.75
CA PRO A 216 5.27 11.26 -17.96
C PRO A 216 5.75 10.24 -16.91
N PRO A 217 6.70 9.35 -17.28
CA PRO A 217 7.42 8.51 -16.34
C PRO A 217 8.03 9.31 -15.19
N HIS A 218 8.18 8.66 -14.03
CA HIS A 218 8.68 9.23 -12.79
C HIS A 218 7.83 10.34 -12.15
N GLN A 219 6.76 10.82 -12.78
CA GLN A 219 5.89 11.80 -12.13
C GLN A 219 5.06 11.17 -11.00
N LEU A 220 4.80 11.95 -9.95
CA LEU A 220 3.87 11.53 -8.89
C LEU A 220 2.42 11.61 -9.37
N VAL A 221 1.67 10.55 -9.08
CA VAL A 221 0.23 10.46 -9.34
C VAL A 221 -0.53 10.22 -8.06
N TRP A 222 -1.69 10.86 -7.96
CA TRP A 222 -2.65 10.68 -6.90
C TRP A 222 -3.79 9.76 -7.35
N THR A 223 -4.24 8.91 -6.44
CA THR A 223 -5.43 8.05 -6.60
C THR A 223 -6.21 8.06 -5.29
N ASP A 224 -7.54 8.09 -5.38
CA ASP A 224 -8.40 7.81 -4.23
C ASP A 224 -8.50 6.31 -3.99
N LEU A 225 -8.00 5.85 -2.84
CA LEU A 225 -8.15 4.48 -2.40
C LEU A 225 -9.12 4.44 -1.22
N LYS A 226 -10.40 4.28 -1.52
CA LYS A 226 -11.47 4.18 -0.50
C LYS A 226 -11.47 5.37 0.46
N GLN A 227 -11.43 6.59 -0.06
CA GLN A 227 -11.38 7.84 0.71
C GLN A 227 -10.04 8.12 1.41
N HIS A 228 -8.98 7.35 1.10
CA HIS A 228 -7.62 7.64 1.52
C HIS A 228 -6.76 8.06 0.32
N HIS A 229 -5.93 9.08 0.51
CA HIS A 229 -5.01 9.57 -0.53
C HIS A 229 -3.87 8.58 -0.75
N SER A 230 -3.72 8.08 -1.97
CA SER A 230 -2.61 7.22 -2.37
C SER A 230 -1.74 7.93 -3.41
N ILE A 231 -0.45 8.06 -3.14
CA ILE A 231 0.53 8.60 -4.10
C ILE A 231 1.39 7.46 -4.62
N GLY A 232 1.64 7.45 -5.92
CA GLY A 232 2.61 6.56 -6.56
C GLY A 232 3.46 7.30 -7.56
N GLU A 233 4.58 6.71 -7.96
CA GLU A 233 5.43 7.22 -9.03
C GLU A 233 5.13 6.48 -10.33
N VAL A 234 4.83 7.18 -11.42
CA VAL A 234 4.53 6.58 -12.72
C VAL A 234 5.74 5.79 -13.22
N GLU A 235 5.53 4.51 -13.51
CA GLU A 235 6.53 3.67 -14.19
C GLU A 235 6.35 3.75 -15.69
N GLN A 236 5.11 3.63 -16.18
CA GLN A 236 4.80 3.67 -17.61
C GLN A 236 3.31 3.86 -17.84
N THR A 237 2.94 4.19 -19.09
CA THR A 237 1.55 4.25 -19.52
C THR A 237 1.31 3.44 -20.78
N THR A 238 0.19 2.71 -20.81
CA THR A 238 -0.21 1.87 -21.95
C THR A 238 -1.69 2.07 -22.28
N LEU A 239 -2.06 1.76 -23.52
CA LEU A 239 -3.46 1.75 -23.95
C LEU A 239 -3.85 0.28 -24.18
N ASP A 240 -4.83 -0.21 -23.42
CA ASP A 240 -5.40 -1.53 -23.64
C ASP A 240 -6.20 -1.53 -24.95
N GLN A 241 -5.75 -2.30 -25.93
CA GLN A 241 -6.35 -2.36 -27.25
C GLN A 241 -7.75 -3.00 -27.26
N PHE A 242 -8.09 -3.81 -26.25
CA PHE A 242 -9.38 -4.49 -26.19
C PHE A 242 -10.44 -3.64 -25.50
N THR A 243 -10.08 -3.01 -24.38
CA THR A 243 -11.02 -2.21 -23.59
C THR A 243 -11.00 -0.72 -23.93
N GLY A 244 -9.93 -0.26 -24.60
CA GLY A 244 -9.66 1.16 -24.81
C GLY A 244 -9.24 1.90 -23.54
N ASN A 245 -9.02 1.19 -22.42
CA ASN A 245 -8.62 1.82 -21.16
C ASN A 245 -7.18 2.34 -21.26
N PHE A 246 -6.98 3.57 -20.80
CA PHE A 246 -5.64 4.11 -20.58
C PHE A 246 -5.12 3.66 -19.21
N ILE A 247 -4.07 2.85 -19.20
CA ILE A 247 -3.50 2.25 -17.99
C ILE A 247 -2.29 3.08 -17.55
N VAL A 248 -2.35 3.57 -16.32
CA VAL A 248 -1.21 4.18 -15.63
C VAL A 248 -0.63 3.16 -14.67
N SER A 249 0.56 2.66 -14.98
CA SER A 249 1.34 1.81 -14.07
C SER A 249 2.20 2.69 -13.18
N TYR A 250 2.20 2.42 -11.89
CA TYR A 250 2.92 3.20 -10.89
C TYR A 250 3.56 2.29 -9.85
N LYS A 251 4.64 2.74 -9.21
CA LYS A 251 5.26 2.07 -8.07
C LYS A 251 4.96 2.80 -6.77
N GLN A 252 4.88 2.03 -5.69
CA GLN A 252 4.83 2.51 -4.32
C GLN A 252 5.85 1.75 -3.46
N THR A 253 6.29 2.38 -2.38
CA THR A 253 7.12 1.71 -1.37
C THR A 253 6.22 0.88 -0.46
N VAL A 254 6.51 -0.42 -0.34
CA VAL A 254 5.86 -1.35 0.59
C VAL A 254 6.88 -1.99 1.51
N TRP A 255 6.42 -2.51 2.63
CA TRP A 255 7.23 -3.25 3.59
C TRP A 255 6.83 -4.72 3.58
N ASP A 256 7.80 -5.62 3.37
CA ASP A 256 7.57 -7.06 3.35
C ASP A 256 7.97 -7.77 4.66
N GLY A 257 8.40 -7.00 5.67
CA GLY A 257 8.92 -7.52 6.92
C GLY A 257 10.44 -7.46 7.07
N PHE A 258 11.17 -7.23 5.97
CA PHE A 258 12.64 -7.29 5.95
C PHE A 258 13.26 -6.08 5.28
N GLU A 259 12.73 -5.69 4.12
CA GLU A 259 13.23 -4.55 3.36
C GLU A 259 12.08 -3.76 2.74
N SER A 260 12.31 -2.46 2.53
CA SER A 260 11.37 -1.67 1.76
C SER A 260 11.55 -1.99 0.28
N LYS A 261 10.46 -2.34 -0.40
CA LYS A 261 10.45 -2.72 -1.81
C LYS A 261 9.55 -1.80 -2.62
N ALA A 262 9.93 -1.59 -3.88
CA ALA A 262 9.01 -1.05 -4.87
C ALA A 262 7.99 -2.13 -5.26
N LYS A 263 6.70 -1.79 -5.20
CA LYS A 263 5.60 -2.61 -5.67
C LYS A 263 4.82 -1.87 -6.75
N SER A 264 4.72 -2.46 -7.92
CA SER A 264 3.94 -1.93 -9.03
C SER A 264 2.44 -2.16 -8.82
N GLY A 265 1.66 -1.12 -9.06
CA GLY A 265 0.22 -1.10 -9.19
C GLY A 265 -0.18 -0.52 -10.55
N ALA A 266 -1.47 -0.61 -10.88
CA ALA A 266 -1.99 0.00 -12.10
C ALA A 266 -3.40 0.54 -11.88
N VAL A 267 -3.69 1.71 -12.44
CA VAL A 267 -5.05 2.28 -12.51
C VAL A 267 -5.45 2.46 -13.97
N GLY A 268 -6.61 1.90 -14.34
CA GLY A 268 -7.20 2.11 -15.65
C GLY A 268 -8.16 3.30 -15.65
N ILE A 269 -7.92 4.26 -16.54
CA ILE A 269 -8.85 5.34 -16.89
C ILE A 269 -9.73 4.84 -18.04
N PRO A 270 -11.06 4.70 -17.84
CA PRO A 270 -11.95 4.27 -18.90
C PRO A 270 -11.98 5.24 -20.07
N SER A 271 -12.18 4.71 -21.27
CA SER A 271 -12.34 5.53 -22.47
C SER A 271 -13.51 6.51 -22.34
N PHE A 272 -13.34 7.70 -22.92
CA PHE A 272 -14.37 8.74 -22.95
C PHE A 272 -14.26 9.59 -24.22
N THR A 273 -15.38 10.17 -24.61
CA THR A 273 -15.50 11.06 -25.79
C THR A 273 -15.40 12.52 -25.39
N GLY A 274 -14.84 13.34 -26.27
CA GLY A 274 -14.61 14.77 -26.02
C GLY A 274 -13.65 15.03 -24.86
N THR A 275 -13.80 16.21 -24.26
CA THR A 275 -12.97 16.65 -23.13
C THR A 275 -13.61 16.29 -21.79
N ARG A 276 -12.79 15.88 -20.81
CA ARG A 276 -13.20 15.63 -19.43
C ARG A 276 -12.33 16.41 -18.44
N PRO A 277 -12.89 16.88 -17.31
CA PRO A 277 -12.07 17.46 -16.24
C PRO A 277 -11.03 16.47 -15.71
N ILE A 278 -9.78 16.91 -15.63
CA ILE A 278 -8.65 16.14 -15.07
C ILE A 278 -8.94 15.76 -13.61
N ALA A 279 -9.57 16.68 -12.85
CA ALA A 279 -10.00 16.44 -11.48
C ALA A 279 -11.01 15.29 -11.31
N GLY A 280 -11.70 14.89 -12.39
CA GLY A 280 -12.68 13.78 -12.39
C GLY A 280 -12.09 12.44 -12.84
N LEU A 281 -10.78 12.36 -13.12
CA LEU A 281 -10.13 11.11 -13.48
C LEU A 281 -9.89 10.23 -12.25
N LYS A 282 -9.87 8.90 -12.45
CA LYS A 282 -9.62 7.94 -11.36
C LYS A 282 -8.21 8.08 -10.77
N THR A 283 -7.26 8.53 -11.56
CA THR A 283 -5.91 8.89 -11.15
C THR A 283 -5.52 10.20 -11.81
N ILE A 284 -4.79 11.04 -11.09
CA ILE A 284 -4.53 12.43 -11.44
C ILE A 284 -3.02 12.71 -11.24
N PRO A 285 -2.35 13.43 -12.15
CA PRO A 285 -0.99 13.91 -11.90
C PRO A 285 -0.98 14.79 -10.65
N PHE A 286 -0.13 14.48 -9.68
CA PHE A 286 -0.20 15.09 -8.34
C PHE A 286 -0.08 16.62 -8.38
N LEU A 287 0.78 17.15 -9.25
CA LEU A 287 0.96 18.59 -9.45
C LEU A 287 -0.29 19.32 -9.96
N ARG A 288 -1.27 18.58 -10.52
CA ARG A 288 -2.53 19.11 -11.06
C ARG A 288 -3.70 18.96 -10.07
N LYS A 289 -3.45 18.56 -8.82
CA LYS A 289 -4.45 18.56 -7.76
C LYS A 289 -4.60 19.97 -7.16
N PRO A 290 -5.82 20.54 -7.09
CA PRO A 290 -6.04 21.87 -6.49
C PRO A 290 -5.64 21.93 -5.00
N ASP A 291 -5.76 20.81 -4.30
CA ASP A 291 -5.48 20.59 -2.89
C ASP A 291 -4.11 19.93 -2.65
N ALA A 292 -3.18 20.01 -3.62
CA ALA A 292 -1.90 19.31 -3.58
C ALA A 292 -1.09 19.59 -2.31
N ALA A 293 -1.02 20.83 -1.84
CA ALA A 293 -0.25 21.19 -0.64
C ALA A 293 -0.79 20.55 0.66
N ASP A 294 -2.12 20.50 0.81
CA ASP A 294 -2.76 19.87 1.98
C ASP A 294 -2.61 18.34 1.91
N ILE A 295 -2.77 17.77 0.71
CA ILE A 295 -2.54 16.34 0.48
C ILE A 295 -1.08 15.99 0.77
N GLU A 296 -0.13 16.79 0.28
CA GLU A 296 1.32 16.57 0.46
C GLU A 296 1.66 16.42 1.95
N LYS A 297 1.18 17.36 2.78
CA LYS A 297 1.37 17.29 4.22
C LYS A 297 0.76 16.01 4.81
N ALA A 298 -0.48 15.69 4.46
CA ALA A 298 -1.16 14.50 4.97
C ALA A 298 -0.45 13.19 4.58
N VAL A 299 0.02 13.07 3.32
CA VAL A 299 0.71 11.87 2.85
C VAL A 299 2.12 11.74 3.41
N LEU A 300 2.81 12.86 3.68
CA LEU A 300 4.11 12.88 4.36
C LEU A 300 3.97 12.42 5.81
N ASP A 301 2.98 12.96 6.54
CA ASP A 301 2.71 12.55 7.92
C ASP A 301 2.33 11.07 8.00
N ARG A 302 1.47 10.59 7.08
CA ARG A 302 1.18 9.16 6.95
C ARG A 302 2.40 8.33 6.58
N GLY A 303 3.24 8.79 5.66
CA GLY A 303 4.46 8.09 5.26
C GLY A 303 5.43 7.94 6.43
N ARG A 304 5.61 8.97 7.25
CA ARG A 304 6.38 8.90 8.51
C ARG A 304 5.75 7.91 9.50
N ASN A 305 4.43 7.91 9.63
CA ASN A 305 3.71 6.93 10.46
C ASN A 305 3.94 5.49 9.95
N PHE A 306 3.84 5.26 8.64
CA PHE A 306 4.16 3.97 8.00
C PHE A 306 5.57 3.49 8.37
N LEU A 307 6.57 4.38 8.31
CA LEU A 307 7.95 4.05 8.71
C LEU A 307 8.08 3.72 10.21
N SER A 308 7.29 4.37 11.07
CA SER A 308 7.26 4.07 12.51
C SER A 308 6.62 2.72 12.85
N LEU A 309 5.78 2.20 11.96
CA LEU A 309 5.07 0.93 12.09
C LEU A 309 5.79 -0.24 11.41
N LEU A 310 7.02 -0.05 10.95
CA LEU A 310 7.86 -1.13 10.43
C LEU A 310 8.32 -2.04 11.58
N GLY A 311 8.32 -3.35 11.33
CA GLY A 311 8.57 -4.39 12.34
C GLY A 311 7.28 -5.01 12.87
N CYS A 312 7.34 -5.58 14.07
CA CYS A 312 6.19 -6.18 14.74
C CYS A 312 5.55 -5.20 15.74
N HIS A 313 4.28 -4.83 15.53
CA HIS A 313 3.58 -3.86 16.39
C HIS A 313 2.20 -4.36 16.82
N TYR A 314 1.92 -4.31 18.12
CA TYR A 314 0.57 -4.51 18.65
C TYR A 314 -0.17 -3.18 18.74
N ARG A 315 -1.29 -3.04 18.04
CA ARG A 315 -2.03 -1.78 17.86
C ARG A 315 -3.54 -1.97 17.91
N GLU A 316 -4.26 -0.85 18.00
CA GLU A 316 -5.70 -0.78 17.81
C GLU A 316 -6.04 -0.25 16.42
N TYR A 317 -7.08 -0.82 15.81
CA TYR A 317 -7.54 -0.45 14.48
C TYR A 317 -9.04 -0.18 14.48
N LEU A 318 -9.45 0.86 13.76
CA LEU A 318 -10.85 1.13 13.47
C LEU A 318 -11.01 1.69 12.06
N GLY A 319 -11.60 0.90 11.17
CA GLY A 319 -11.84 1.33 9.79
C GLY A 319 -12.23 0.18 8.89
N ILE A 320 -11.99 0.31 7.60
CA ILE A 320 -12.15 -0.79 6.64
C ILE A 320 -10.81 -1.48 6.41
N GLY A 321 -10.81 -2.80 6.25
CA GLY A 321 -9.63 -3.59 5.89
C GLY A 321 -9.92 -4.42 4.64
N GLY A 322 -8.94 -4.50 3.74
CA GLY A 322 -9.03 -5.35 2.55
C GLY A 322 -8.43 -6.72 2.83
N PHE A 323 -9.20 -7.80 2.75
CA PHE A 323 -8.66 -9.16 2.81
C PHE A 323 -8.63 -9.80 1.42
N GLU A 324 -7.58 -10.56 1.17
CA GLU A 324 -7.42 -11.28 -0.09
C GLU A 324 -8.22 -12.58 -0.06
N ARG A 325 -9.14 -12.70 -1.01
CA ARG A 325 -9.86 -13.95 -1.26
C ARG A 325 -9.21 -14.66 -2.43
N PRO A 326 -8.80 -15.94 -2.27
CA PRO A 326 -8.40 -16.77 -3.39
C PRO A 326 -9.51 -16.78 -4.43
N ASN A 327 -9.17 -16.55 -5.69
CA ASN A 327 -10.11 -16.63 -6.79
C ASN A 327 -9.61 -17.70 -7.76
N ASP A 328 -10.25 -18.86 -7.76
CA ASP A 328 -9.84 -20.01 -8.56
C ASP A 328 -9.91 -19.74 -10.08
N MET A 329 -10.58 -18.67 -10.51
CA MET A 329 -10.75 -18.31 -11.93
C MET A 329 -9.81 -17.20 -12.42
N LEU A 330 -9.14 -16.46 -11.54
CA LEU A 330 -8.23 -15.37 -11.90
C LEU A 330 -6.85 -15.62 -11.30
N GLU A 331 -5.79 -15.33 -12.06
CA GLU A 331 -4.41 -15.38 -11.54
C GLU A 331 -4.16 -14.37 -10.41
N ARG A 332 -5.08 -13.43 -10.17
CA ARG A 332 -4.97 -12.41 -9.11
C ARG A 332 -6.07 -12.55 -8.06
N PRO A 333 -5.72 -12.53 -6.75
CA PRO A 333 -6.70 -12.59 -5.68
C PRO A 333 -7.61 -11.36 -5.69
N GLN A 334 -8.89 -11.56 -5.40
CA GLN A 334 -9.84 -10.47 -5.26
C GLN A 334 -9.72 -9.88 -3.85
N ILE A 335 -9.65 -8.55 -3.74
CA ILE A 335 -9.67 -7.87 -2.45
C ILE A 335 -11.11 -7.52 -2.08
N GLU A 336 -11.57 -8.05 -0.95
CA GLU A 336 -12.87 -7.75 -0.36
C GLU A 336 -12.66 -6.81 0.84
N TRP A 337 -13.39 -5.70 0.85
CA TRP A 337 -13.27 -4.67 1.88
C TRP A 337 -14.39 -4.82 2.89
N GLN A 338 -14.06 -4.87 4.18
CA GLN A 338 -15.03 -4.97 5.26
C GLN A 338 -14.60 -4.15 6.48
N ALA A 339 -15.54 -3.86 7.38
CA ALA A 339 -15.23 -3.20 8.63
C ALA A 339 -14.33 -4.09 9.50
N VAL A 340 -13.28 -3.49 10.07
CA VAL A 340 -12.36 -4.10 11.02
C VAL A 340 -12.25 -3.17 12.21
N SER A 341 -12.44 -3.72 13.40
CA SER A 341 -12.33 -2.99 14.65
C SER A 341 -11.64 -3.83 15.72
N GLY A 342 -10.85 -3.19 16.57
CA GLY A 342 -10.24 -3.78 17.74
C GLY A 342 -8.75 -4.04 17.55
N ARG A 343 -8.25 -5.04 18.27
CA ARG A 343 -6.82 -5.32 18.42
C ARG A 343 -6.25 -6.01 17.18
N VAL A 344 -5.15 -5.46 16.65
CA VAL A 344 -4.42 -5.98 15.49
C VAL A 344 -2.94 -6.12 15.78
N VAL A 345 -2.30 -7.10 15.17
CA VAL A 345 -0.83 -7.22 15.16
C VAL A 345 -0.33 -6.93 13.74
N LEU A 346 0.47 -5.89 13.60
CA LEU A 346 1.13 -5.50 12.35
C LEU A 346 2.43 -6.29 12.25
N ASP A 347 2.50 -7.19 11.27
CA ASP A 347 3.65 -8.08 11.11
C ASP A 347 3.71 -8.63 9.67
N ALA A 348 4.33 -7.85 8.79
CA ALA A 348 4.48 -8.23 7.39
C ALA A 348 5.37 -9.48 7.21
N ALA A 349 6.37 -9.70 8.08
CA ALA A 349 7.28 -10.84 7.97
C ALA A 349 6.53 -12.17 8.16
N LEU A 350 5.69 -12.24 9.19
CA LEU A 350 4.89 -13.43 9.48
C LEU A 350 3.81 -13.68 8.43
N ARG A 351 3.20 -12.62 7.87
CA ARG A 351 2.26 -12.73 6.73
C ARG A 351 2.88 -13.45 5.54
N HIS A 352 4.15 -13.18 5.26
CA HIS A 352 4.88 -13.75 4.13
C HIS A 352 5.62 -15.06 4.45
N GLY A 353 5.31 -15.69 5.61
CA GLY A 353 5.71 -17.06 5.93
C GLY A 353 7.14 -17.23 6.41
N LYS A 354 7.80 -16.16 6.83
CA LYS A 354 9.21 -16.18 7.27
C LYS A 354 9.31 -15.99 8.78
N VAL A 355 9.12 -17.10 9.50
CA VAL A 355 9.18 -17.21 10.96
C VAL A 355 10.65 -17.30 11.41
N GLY A 356 11.07 -16.51 12.40
CA GLY A 356 12.39 -16.65 13.05
C GLY A 356 13.57 -15.87 12.44
N ASP A 357 13.44 -15.29 11.24
CA ASP A 357 14.49 -14.51 10.57
C ASP A 357 14.28 -12.97 10.70
N ARG A 358 13.47 -12.51 11.66
CA ARG A 358 13.13 -11.08 11.78
C ARG A 358 14.39 -10.22 11.94
N VAL A 359 14.53 -9.24 11.07
CA VAL A 359 15.56 -8.18 11.19
C VAL A 359 14.91 -7.00 11.91
N GLU A 360 15.14 -6.91 13.22
CA GLU A 360 14.76 -5.76 14.02
C GLU A 360 16.02 -5.15 14.67
N PRO A 361 16.33 -3.86 14.42
CA PRO A 361 15.55 -2.89 13.64
C PRO A 361 15.62 -3.12 12.11
N PRO A 362 14.65 -2.58 11.33
CA PRO A 362 14.70 -2.56 9.87
C PRO A 362 16.05 -2.05 9.34
N ASN A 363 16.51 -2.59 8.20
CA ASN A 363 17.74 -2.11 7.57
C ASN A 363 17.59 -0.63 7.16
N ALA A 364 18.28 0.26 7.87
CA ALA A 364 18.21 1.71 7.69
C ALA A 364 18.59 2.16 6.27
N ASP A 365 19.43 1.40 5.56
CA ASP A 365 19.83 1.74 4.19
C ASP A 365 18.71 1.53 3.17
N SER A 366 17.76 0.64 3.47
CA SER A 366 16.62 0.34 2.59
C SER A 366 15.44 1.30 2.77
N LEU A 367 15.46 2.14 3.81
CA LEU A 367 14.31 2.99 4.15
C LEU A 367 14.26 4.24 3.27
N PRO A 368 13.06 4.73 2.90
CA PRO A 368 12.85 6.05 2.33
C PRO A 368 13.54 7.16 3.14
N LYS A 369 14.33 8.00 2.47
CA LYS A 369 15.11 9.09 3.10
C LYS A 369 14.66 10.48 2.67
N THR A 370 14.12 10.59 1.46
CA THR A 370 13.64 11.86 0.91
C THR A 370 12.13 12.02 1.08
N ASP A 371 11.64 13.26 1.11
CA ASP A 371 10.19 13.54 1.18
C ASP A 371 9.45 12.86 0.01
N ARG A 372 10.03 12.87 -1.19
CA ARG A 372 9.46 12.18 -2.37
C ARG A 372 9.29 10.67 -2.14
N GLU A 373 10.30 10.00 -1.59
CA GLU A 373 10.22 8.56 -1.30
C GLU A 373 9.22 8.25 -0.17
N ILE A 374 9.12 9.14 0.81
CA ILE A 374 8.16 9.03 1.92
C ILE A 374 6.73 9.20 1.40
N MET A 375 6.47 10.13 0.48
CA MET A 375 5.15 10.36 -0.10
C MET A 375 4.59 9.12 -0.82
N ILE A 376 5.45 8.35 -1.49
CA ILE A 376 5.04 7.14 -2.23
C ILE A 376 4.95 5.89 -1.35
N CYS A 377 5.13 6.01 -0.03
CA CYS A 377 4.85 4.92 0.90
C CYS A 377 3.38 4.51 0.80
N SER A 378 3.15 3.20 0.70
CA SER A 378 1.82 2.61 0.60
C SER A 378 0.92 3.12 1.74
N PRO A 379 -0.33 3.53 1.46
CA PRO A 379 -1.28 3.89 2.50
C PRO A 379 -1.75 2.66 3.30
N LEU A 380 -1.37 1.46 2.87
CA LEU A 380 -1.74 0.18 3.45
C LEU A 380 -0.56 -0.52 4.13
N ILE A 381 -0.83 -1.15 5.28
CA ILE A 381 0.06 -2.04 6.01
C ILE A 381 -0.61 -3.40 6.24
N GLU A 382 0.18 -4.48 6.27
CA GLU A 382 -0.33 -5.84 6.54
C GLU A 382 -0.52 -6.02 8.05
N GLY A 383 -1.74 -6.42 8.45
CA GLY A 383 -2.07 -6.63 9.86
C GLY A 383 -3.01 -7.79 10.08
N TYR A 384 -2.80 -8.52 11.18
CA TYR A 384 -3.64 -9.62 11.62
C TYR A 384 -4.66 -9.15 12.66
N SER A 385 -5.95 -9.35 12.39
CA SER A 385 -7.03 -9.07 13.33
C SER A 385 -7.20 -10.23 14.31
N LEU A 386 -6.98 -9.97 15.60
CA LEU A 386 -7.13 -10.97 16.67
C LEU A 386 -8.60 -11.37 16.91
N THR A 387 -9.54 -10.51 16.52
CA THR A 387 -10.99 -10.77 16.62
C THR A 387 -11.47 -11.67 15.49
N SER A 388 -11.14 -11.34 14.24
CA SER A 388 -11.63 -12.09 13.07
C SER A 388 -10.71 -13.24 12.63
N LYS A 389 -9.52 -13.34 13.23
CA LYS A 389 -8.47 -14.34 12.95
C LYS A 389 -8.03 -14.35 11.49
N LYS A 390 -7.94 -13.17 10.87
CA LYS A 390 -7.62 -12.98 9.45
C LYS A 390 -6.59 -11.87 9.26
N TRP A 391 -5.82 -12.01 8.19
CA TRP A 391 -4.92 -10.98 7.69
C TRP A 391 -5.67 -10.00 6.78
N TYR A 392 -5.34 -8.71 6.92
CA TYR A 392 -5.88 -7.62 6.14
C TYR A 392 -4.77 -6.67 5.71
N LYS A 393 -5.02 -5.98 4.61
CA LYS A 393 -4.43 -4.69 4.28
C LYS A 393 -5.21 -3.61 5.00
N LEU A 394 -4.57 -2.97 5.97
CA LEU A 394 -5.15 -1.97 6.87
C LEU A 394 -4.62 -0.59 6.49
N PHE A 395 -5.46 0.45 6.58
CA PHE A 395 -5.02 1.82 6.32
C PHE A 395 -4.16 2.34 7.48
N VAL A 396 -2.99 2.88 7.18
CA VAL A 396 -2.06 3.43 8.17
C VAL A 396 -2.72 4.52 9.02
N ASP A 397 -3.56 5.35 8.40
CA ASP A 397 -4.27 6.46 9.08
C ASP A 397 -5.25 5.99 10.18
N ASN A 398 -5.70 4.72 10.10
CA ASN A 398 -6.69 4.14 11.01
C ASN A 398 -6.06 3.28 12.11
N VAL A 399 -4.72 3.24 12.17
CA VAL A 399 -3.96 2.57 13.23
C VAL A 399 -3.73 3.55 14.38
N SER A 400 -3.96 3.10 15.59
CA SER A 400 -3.78 3.89 16.81
C SER A 400 -3.12 3.08 17.91
N ASP A 401 -2.50 3.79 18.86
CA ASP A 401 -1.92 3.15 20.04
C ASP A 401 -3.00 2.58 20.95
N ILE A 402 -2.65 1.49 21.63
CA ILE A 402 -3.54 0.82 22.57
C ILE A 402 -3.62 1.63 23.85
N ILE A 403 -4.85 1.95 24.27
CA ILE A 403 -5.12 2.41 25.64
C ILE A 403 -5.22 1.17 26.54
N TRP A 404 -4.27 1.04 27.46
CA TRP A 404 -4.19 -0.05 28.43
C TRP A 404 -4.90 0.32 29.73
N ASP A 405 -5.70 -0.60 30.27
CA ASP A 405 -6.35 -0.43 31.57
C ASP A 405 -5.63 -1.21 32.68
N ASN A 406 -5.81 -0.79 33.94
CA ASN A 406 -5.26 -1.49 35.11
C ASN A 406 -6.27 -2.47 35.72
N SER A 407 -6.94 -3.24 34.87
CA SER A 407 -8.02 -4.17 35.24
C SER A 407 -7.57 -5.27 36.21
N PHE A 408 -6.30 -5.66 36.19
CA PHE A 408 -5.76 -6.71 37.08
C PHE A 408 -5.87 -6.38 38.57
N SER A 409 -5.73 -5.11 38.93
CA SER A 409 -5.84 -4.67 40.34
C SER A 409 -7.21 -5.03 40.95
N GLY A 410 -8.27 -5.01 40.12
CA GLY A 410 -9.64 -5.36 40.49
C GLY A 410 -9.94 -6.86 40.54
N LEU A 411 -9.01 -7.75 40.19
CA LEU A 411 -9.26 -9.19 40.24
C LEU A 411 -9.39 -9.67 41.69
N VAL A 412 -10.41 -10.50 41.95
CA VAL A 412 -10.62 -11.15 43.25
C VAL A 412 -9.87 -12.49 43.26
N LEU A 413 -8.56 -12.40 43.46
CA LEU A 413 -7.63 -13.51 43.66
C LEU A 413 -6.82 -13.26 44.93
N ASN A 414 -6.31 -14.33 45.56
CA ASN A 414 -5.43 -14.15 46.72
C ASN A 414 -4.06 -13.60 46.29
N ASN A 415 -3.32 -12.99 47.21
CA ASN A 415 -2.05 -12.34 46.88
C ASN A 415 -1.02 -13.34 46.33
N THR A 416 -0.96 -14.56 46.87
CA THR A 416 -0.05 -15.59 46.39
C THR A 416 -0.32 -15.99 44.93
N GLU A 417 -1.59 -16.16 44.55
CA GLU A 417 -2.00 -16.46 43.18
C GLU A 417 -1.64 -15.31 42.25
N LYS A 418 -1.88 -14.05 42.68
CA LYS A 418 -1.48 -12.87 41.91
C LYS A 418 0.04 -12.83 41.73
N ASP A 419 0.81 -13.02 42.79
CA ASP A 419 2.27 -12.99 42.75
C ASP A 419 2.84 -14.10 41.86
N LEU A 420 2.27 -15.31 41.89
CA LEU A 420 2.66 -16.41 41.00
C LEU A 420 2.37 -16.09 39.53
N LEU A 421 1.16 -15.61 39.22
CA LEU A 421 0.77 -15.22 37.86
C LEU A 421 1.69 -14.10 37.33
N LEU A 422 2.00 -13.11 38.16
CA LEU A 422 2.94 -12.04 37.82
C LEU A 422 4.37 -12.56 37.66
N GLY A 423 4.82 -13.48 38.52
CA GLY A 423 6.14 -14.10 38.41
C GLY A 423 6.32 -14.86 37.09
N PHE A 424 5.33 -15.64 36.67
CA PHE A 424 5.34 -16.32 35.37
C PHE A 424 5.36 -15.33 34.20
N ALA A 425 4.53 -14.29 34.26
CA ALA A 425 4.47 -13.24 33.26
C ALA A 425 5.81 -12.49 33.10
N GLN A 426 6.40 -12.06 34.21
CA GLN A 426 7.66 -11.28 34.23
C GLN A 426 8.87 -12.12 33.78
N THR A 427 8.93 -13.38 34.19
CA THR A 427 10.01 -14.31 33.78
C THR A 427 9.99 -14.50 32.26
N LYS A 428 8.81 -14.57 31.65
CA LYS A 428 8.66 -14.70 30.20
C LYS A 428 9.01 -13.43 29.43
N LEU A 429 8.69 -12.25 29.95
CA LEU A 429 9.07 -10.98 29.33
C LEU A 429 10.58 -10.70 29.42
N SER A 430 11.24 -11.18 30.48
CA SER A 430 12.64 -10.84 30.77
C SER A 430 13.68 -11.68 30.00
N MET A 431 13.25 -12.65 29.17
CA MET A 431 14.11 -13.57 28.38
C MET A 431 15.25 -14.30 29.13
N THR A 432 15.30 -14.22 30.46
CA THR A 432 16.25 -14.97 31.29
C THR A 432 15.63 -16.30 31.69
N THR A 433 15.82 -17.34 30.87
CA THR A 433 15.54 -18.72 31.29
C THR A 433 16.79 -19.57 31.17
N ASP A 434 17.63 -19.51 32.21
CA ASP A 434 18.70 -20.49 32.48
C ASP A 434 18.16 -21.74 33.20
N PHE A 435 16.83 -21.91 33.23
CA PHE A 435 16.16 -23.16 33.61
C PHE A 435 15.77 -23.92 32.34
N ASP A 436 16.77 -24.41 31.61
CA ASP A 436 16.55 -25.33 30.49
C ASP A 436 16.54 -26.76 31.04
N ASP A 437 15.40 -27.44 30.92
CA ASP A 437 15.26 -28.85 31.29
C ASP A 437 16.23 -29.70 30.43
N LEU A 438 16.61 -30.89 30.92
CA LEU A 438 17.74 -31.70 30.41
C LEU A 438 17.70 -32.05 28.90
N VAL A 439 16.61 -31.73 28.20
CA VAL A 439 16.37 -31.93 26.76
C VAL A 439 16.05 -30.59 26.10
N ARG A 440 16.88 -30.16 25.13
CA ARG A 440 16.66 -28.94 24.34
C ARG A 440 15.24 -28.90 23.75
N GLY A 441 14.43 -27.93 24.18
CA GLY A 441 13.12 -27.61 23.59
C GLY A 441 11.90 -28.19 24.30
N LYS A 442 12.04 -28.86 25.45
CA LYS A 442 10.90 -29.28 26.30
C LYS A 442 10.78 -28.37 27.52
N GLY A 443 9.54 -28.15 27.99
CA GLY A 443 9.28 -27.44 29.25
C GLY A 443 9.51 -25.93 29.25
N LYS A 444 9.63 -25.31 28.06
CA LYS A 444 9.81 -23.85 27.97
C LYS A 444 8.52 -23.07 28.15
N GLY A 445 7.35 -23.64 27.83
CA GLY A 445 6.06 -22.97 27.99
C GLY A 445 5.57 -22.92 29.44
N VAL A 446 4.65 -22.00 29.73
CA VAL A 446 3.89 -21.95 30.98
C VAL A 446 2.42 -22.21 30.65
N ILE A 447 1.86 -23.28 31.19
CA ILE A 447 0.48 -23.71 30.99
C ILE A 447 -0.28 -23.59 32.30
N ILE A 448 -1.31 -22.75 32.31
CA ILE A 448 -2.12 -22.44 33.49
C ILE A 448 -3.55 -22.89 33.24
N LEU A 449 -4.08 -23.72 34.14
CA LEU A 449 -5.48 -24.16 34.11
C LEU A 449 -6.32 -23.33 35.08
N LEU A 450 -7.34 -22.65 34.56
CA LEU A 450 -8.37 -21.97 35.35
C LEU A 450 -9.63 -22.83 35.39
N SER A 451 -10.00 -23.29 36.57
CA SER A 451 -11.17 -24.17 36.76
C SER A 451 -12.19 -23.55 37.70
N GLY A 452 -13.48 -23.76 37.45
CA GLY A 452 -14.55 -23.31 38.35
C GLY A 452 -15.87 -23.09 37.63
N PRO A 453 -16.93 -22.68 38.34
CA PRO A 453 -18.26 -22.43 37.77
C PRO A 453 -18.26 -21.35 36.67
N PRO A 454 -19.27 -21.31 35.78
CA PRO A 454 -19.37 -20.25 34.78
C PRO A 454 -19.61 -18.88 35.43
N GLY A 455 -19.00 -17.84 34.87
CA GLY A 455 -19.26 -16.44 35.27
C GLY A 455 -18.49 -15.93 36.49
N VAL A 456 -17.47 -16.66 36.97
CA VAL A 456 -16.61 -16.27 38.12
C VAL A 456 -15.34 -15.47 37.73
N GLY A 457 -15.16 -15.14 36.45
CA GLY A 457 -14.07 -14.26 36.01
C GLY A 457 -12.83 -14.95 35.42
N LYS A 458 -12.89 -16.26 35.10
CA LYS A 458 -11.76 -17.00 34.50
C LYS A 458 -11.16 -16.31 33.26
N THR A 459 -11.98 -16.05 32.24
CA THR A 459 -11.57 -15.35 31.01
C THR A 459 -11.06 -13.94 31.29
N MET A 460 -11.72 -13.22 32.20
CA MET A 460 -11.36 -11.85 32.60
C MET A 460 -9.98 -11.79 33.28
N THR A 461 -9.60 -12.82 34.04
CA THR A 461 -8.24 -12.92 34.62
C THR A 461 -7.19 -12.95 33.51
N VAL A 462 -7.42 -13.73 32.46
CA VAL A 462 -6.46 -13.87 31.35
C VAL A 462 -6.36 -12.57 30.55
N GLU A 463 -7.50 -11.94 30.26
CA GLU A 463 -7.55 -10.61 29.62
C GLU A 463 -6.77 -9.57 30.42
N SER A 464 -6.96 -9.53 31.75
CA SER A 464 -6.28 -8.58 32.63
C SER A 464 -4.76 -8.82 32.70
N ILE A 465 -4.31 -10.07 32.61
CA ILE A 465 -2.89 -10.42 32.59
C ILE A 465 -2.26 -9.97 31.27
N ALA A 466 -2.88 -10.29 30.14
CA ALA A 466 -2.40 -9.85 28.83
C ALA A 466 -2.34 -8.32 28.73
N ASN A 467 -3.37 -7.64 29.26
CA ASN A 467 -3.40 -6.18 29.36
C ASN A 467 -2.25 -5.65 30.23
N MET A 468 -2.00 -6.22 31.41
CA MET A 468 -0.89 -5.75 32.25
C MET A 468 0.48 -5.97 31.58
N MET A 469 0.65 -7.09 30.90
CA MET A 469 1.90 -7.43 30.20
C MET A 469 2.12 -6.60 28.93
N HIS A 470 1.11 -5.84 28.49
CA HIS A 470 1.09 -5.15 27.21
C HIS A 470 1.33 -6.07 25.99
N VAL A 471 0.84 -7.31 26.04
CA VAL A 471 1.01 -8.29 24.97
C VAL A 471 -0.33 -8.66 24.31
N PRO A 472 -0.33 -9.20 23.08
CA PRO A 472 -1.56 -9.66 22.46
C PRO A 472 -2.22 -10.80 23.26
N LEU A 473 -3.56 -10.78 23.30
CA LEU A 473 -4.35 -11.93 23.72
C LEU A 473 -4.88 -12.65 22.49
N TYR A 474 -4.58 -13.93 22.36
CA TYR A 474 -5.13 -14.79 21.32
C TYR A 474 -6.18 -15.72 21.93
N PRO A 475 -7.48 -15.32 21.95
CA PRO A 475 -8.54 -16.23 22.36
C PRO A 475 -8.85 -17.24 21.26
N MET A 476 -9.17 -18.46 21.67
CA MET A 476 -9.66 -19.53 20.82
C MET A 476 -10.67 -20.36 21.63
N SER A 477 -11.87 -20.53 21.08
CA SER A 477 -12.94 -21.31 21.72
C SER A 477 -13.07 -22.71 21.11
N ALA A 478 -13.65 -23.64 21.84
CA ALA A 478 -13.92 -24.98 21.31
C ALA A 478 -14.83 -24.98 20.07
N GLY A 479 -15.74 -24.01 19.96
CA GLY A 479 -16.59 -23.83 18.79
C GLY A 479 -15.83 -23.41 17.53
N GLU A 480 -14.76 -22.61 17.66
CA GLU A 480 -13.94 -22.13 16.54
C GLU A 480 -13.09 -23.25 15.92
N LEU A 481 -12.55 -24.12 16.78
CA LEU A 481 -11.70 -25.25 16.38
C LEU A 481 -12.48 -26.30 15.57
N GLY A 482 -13.76 -26.50 15.90
CA GLY A 482 -14.59 -27.53 15.29
C GLY A 482 -14.26 -28.96 15.79
N SER A 483 -14.76 -29.97 15.08
CA SER A 483 -14.66 -31.38 15.48
C SER A 483 -13.73 -32.23 14.60
N ASP A 484 -13.21 -31.66 13.52
CA ASP A 484 -12.33 -32.37 12.59
C ASP A 484 -10.86 -32.30 13.07
N ALA A 485 -10.28 -33.45 13.38
CA ALA A 485 -8.95 -33.54 13.98
C ALA A 485 -7.84 -32.85 13.16
N THR A 486 -7.89 -32.96 11.83
CA THR A 486 -6.87 -32.37 10.96
C THR A 486 -6.99 -30.84 10.92
N LYS A 487 -8.21 -30.31 10.81
CA LYS A 487 -8.45 -28.86 10.85
C LYS A 487 -8.08 -28.27 12.21
N VAL A 488 -8.48 -28.93 13.30
CA VAL A 488 -8.14 -28.52 14.66
C VAL A 488 -6.64 -28.46 14.85
N GLU A 489 -5.91 -29.50 14.43
CA GLU A 489 -4.45 -29.54 14.53
C GLU A 489 -3.81 -28.38 13.76
N ASN A 490 -4.24 -28.12 12.52
CA ASN A 490 -3.67 -27.06 11.70
C ASN A 490 -3.92 -25.66 12.29
N GLN A 491 -5.15 -25.40 12.75
CA GLN A 491 -5.51 -24.12 13.38
C GLN A 491 -4.76 -23.90 14.69
N LEU A 492 -4.69 -24.93 15.54
CA LEU A 492 -3.98 -24.85 16.81
C LEU A 492 -2.47 -24.65 16.58
N ARG A 493 -1.85 -25.38 15.65
CA ARG A 493 -0.45 -25.16 15.28
C ARG A 493 -0.19 -23.73 14.81
N GLN A 494 -1.04 -23.20 13.95
CA GLN A 494 -0.92 -21.82 13.48
C GLN A 494 -1.02 -20.82 14.65
N ALA A 495 -1.99 -21.01 15.55
CA ALA A 495 -2.14 -20.16 16.73
C ALA A 495 -0.93 -20.24 17.67
N LEU A 496 -0.37 -21.44 17.89
CA LEU A 496 0.84 -21.61 18.71
C LEU A 496 2.03 -20.87 18.10
N VAL A 497 2.21 -20.93 16.78
CA VAL A 497 3.24 -20.16 16.06
C VAL A 497 3.01 -18.67 16.24
N TYR A 498 1.79 -18.18 15.98
CA TYR A 498 1.47 -16.75 16.13
C TYR A 498 1.69 -16.25 17.56
N CYS A 499 1.30 -17.04 18.56
CA CYS A 499 1.49 -16.66 19.95
C CYS A 499 2.96 -16.65 20.34
N LYS A 500 3.75 -17.62 19.87
CA LYS A 500 5.20 -17.62 20.08
C LYS A 500 5.84 -16.38 19.45
N GLU A 501 5.56 -16.13 18.18
CA GLU A 501 6.18 -15.04 17.41
C GLU A 501 5.79 -13.66 17.92
N TRP A 502 4.60 -13.49 18.47
CA TRP A 502 4.14 -12.21 19.03
C TRP A 502 4.30 -12.09 20.54
N ASN A 503 4.90 -13.11 21.19
CA ASN A 503 4.92 -13.25 22.65
C ASN A 503 3.51 -13.06 23.27
N ALA A 504 2.49 -13.56 22.56
CA ALA A 504 1.09 -13.42 22.94
C ALA A 504 0.68 -14.47 23.97
N VAL A 505 -0.32 -14.12 24.77
CA VAL A 505 -1.00 -15.08 25.66
C VAL A 505 -2.05 -15.84 24.84
N LEU A 506 -1.92 -17.17 24.79
CA LEU A 506 -2.93 -18.04 24.17
C LEU A 506 -3.99 -18.41 25.21
N LEU A 507 -5.25 -18.11 24.92
CA LEU A 507 -6.40 -18.53 25.73
C LEU A 507 -7.19 -19.59 24.98
N LEU A 508 -7.27 -20.80 25.52
CA LEU A 508 -8.22 -21.83 25.09
C LEU A 508 -9.41 -21.80 26.06
N ASP A 509 -10.47 -21.10 25.65
CA ASP A 509 -11.68 -20.92 26.46
C ASP A 509 -12.67 -22.08 26.24
N GLU A 510 -13.31 -22.50 27.33
CA GLU A 510 -14.25 -23.64 27.36
C GLU A 510 -13.63 -24.92 26.78
N SER A 511 -12.42 -25.23 27.23
CA SER A 511 -11.62 -26.37 26.74
C SER A 511 -12.08 -27.76 27.25
N ASP A 512 -13.24 -27.85 27.90
CA ASP A 512 -13.73 -29.09 28.53
C ASP A 512 -13.91 -30.25 27.53
N VAL A 513 -14.30 -29.94 26.29
CA VAL A 513 -14.42 -30.92 25.20
C VAL A 513 -13.08 -31.61 24.91
N PHE A 514 -11.97 -30.86 24.90
CA PHE A 514 -10.63 -31.35 24.56
C PHE A 514 -9.86 -31.91 25.76
N LEU A 515 -10.24 -31.53 26.98
CA LEU A 515 -9.56 -31.95 28.20
C LEU A 515 -10.16 -33.22 28.82
N GLN A 516 -11.33 -33.70 28.38
CA GLN A 516 -12.02 -34.82 29.03
C GLN A 516 -11.30 -36.17 28.83
N LYS A 517 -11.52 -37.08 29.78
CA LYS A 517 -11.08 -38.49 29.72
C LYS A 517 -11.47 -39.15 28.40
N ARG A 518 -10.51 -39.91 27.86
CA ARG A 518 -10.69 -40.76 26.68
C ARG A 518 -11.76 -41.84 26.94
N SER A 519 -12.57 -42.11 25.92
CA SER A 519 -13.61 -43.15 25.96
C SER A 519 -13.33 -44.23 24.92
N ALA A 520 -13.58 -45.49 25.23
CA ALA A 520 -13.44 -46.59 24.27
C ALA A 520 -14.36 -46.46 23.04
N THR A 521 -15.44 -45.68 23.15
CA THR A 521 -16.47 -45.51 22.11
C THR A 521 -16.25 -44.30 21.21
N ASP A 522 -15.39 -43.36 21.58
CA ASP A 522 -15.24 -42.07 20.90
C ASP A 522 -13.82 -41.88 20.36
N LEU A 523 -13.56 -42.50 19.20
CA LEU A 523 -12.25 -42.48 18.55
C LEU A 523 -11.83 -41.07 18.11
N GLN A 524 -12.77 -40.28 17.56
CA GLN A 524 -12.50 -38.92 17.07
C GLN A 524 -12.08 -38.00 18.22
N ARG A 525 -12.75 -38.08 19.37
CA ARG A 525 -12.37 -37.30 20.53
C ARG A 525 -11.03 -37.72 21.12
N ASN A 526 -10.76 -39.02 21.18
CA ASN A 526 -9.48 -39.52 21.67
C ASN A 526 -8.31 -39.04 20.81
N GLU A 527 -8.53 -38.91 19.50
CA GLU A 527 -7.57 -38.32 18.57
C GLU A 527 -7.31 -36.84 18.91
N LEU A 528 -8.36 -36.05 19.12
CA LEU A 528 -8.24 -34.64 19.56
C LEU A 528 -7.47 -34.50 20.87
N VAL A 529 -7.82 -35.30 21.89
CA VAL A 529 -7.10 -35.32 23.19
C VAL A 529 -5.62 -35.63 22.99
N SER A 530 -5.30 -36.57 22.10
CA SER A 530 -3.91 -36.95 21.80
C SER A 530 -3.14 -35.85 21.07
N ILE A 531 -3.79 -35.14 20.14
CA ILE A 531 -3.22 -33.96 19.46
C ILE A 531 -2.89 -32.86 20.47
N PHE A 532 -3.82 -32.54 21.38
CA PHE A 532 -3.62 -31.52 22.41
C PHE A 532 -2.45 -31.85 23.33
N LEU A 533 -2.39 -33.07 23.89
CA LEU A 533 -1.28 -33.48 24.75
C LEU A 533 0.08 -33.36 24.06
N ARG A 534 0.15 -33.72 22.77
CA ARG A 534 1.36 -33.58 21.97
C ARG A 534 1.73 -32.12 21.73
N LEU A 535 0.78 -31.25 21.41
CA LEU A 535 1.04 -29.83 21.13
C LEU A 535 1.41 -29.04 22.39
N LEU A 536 0.78 -29.34 23.53
CA LEU A 536 1.11 -28.72 24.81
C LEU A 536 2.54 -29.06 25.27
N GLU A 537 3.04 -30.26 25.00
CA GLU A 537 4.37 -30.72 25.44
C GLU A 537 5.53 -29.91 24.84
N TYR A 538 5.35 -29.37 23.64
CA TYR A 538 6.37 -28.60 22.92
C TYR A 538 6.02 -27.11 22.80
N TYR A 539 4.98 -26.66 23.49
CA TYR A 539 4.60 -25.26 23.41
C TYR A 539 5.64 -24.38 24.13
N ASP A 540 5.99 -23.29 23.46
CA ASP A 540 6.99 -22.31 23.88
C ASP A 540 6.32 -20.94 23.92
N GLY A 541 5.61 -20.67 25.02
CA GLY A 541 4.82 -19.45 25.24
C GLY A 541 3.98 -19.54 26.52
N MET A 542 3.03 -18.62 26.69
CA MET A 542 2.13 -18.60 27.85
C MET A 542 0.71 -19.00 27.41
N MET A 543 0.18 -20.08 27.99
CA MET A 543 -1.16 -20.59 27.67
C MET A 543 -2.05 -20.63 28.91
N PHE A 544 -3.28 -20.18 28.74
CA PHE A 544 -4.37 -20.37 29.69
C PHE A 544 -5.42 -21.31 29.12
N LEU A 545 -5.79 -22.31 29.90
CA LEU A 545 -6.90 -23.22 29.64
C LEU A 545 -8.02 -22.87 30.61
N THR A 546 -9.26 -22.75 30.15
CA THR A 546 -10.41 -22.62 31.06
C THR A 546 -11.27 -23.88 30.99
N THR A 547 -11.79 -24.33 32.13
CA THR A 547 -12.74 -25.44 32.21
C THR A 547 -13.77 -25.24 33.31
N ASN A 548 -14.98 -25.72 33.05
CA ASN A 548 -16.04 -25.81 34.06
C ASN A 548 -16.10 -27.22 34.70
N ARG A 549 -15.35 -28.21 34.18
CA ARG A 549 -15.52 -29.64 34.50
C ARG A 549 -14.21 -30.37 34.80
N ILE A 550 -13.45 -29.87 35.78
CA ILE A 550 -12.13 -30.41 36.11
C ILE A 550 -12.15 -31.89 36.52
N GLU A 551 -13.24 -32.38 37.13
CA GLU A 551 -13.37 -33.79 37.56
C GLU A 551 -13.34 -34.81 36.40
N THR A 552 -13.76 -34.36 35.22
CA THR A 552 -13.83 -35.20 34.02
C THR A 552 -12.56 -35.15 33.18
N MET A 553 -11.56 -34.39 33.61
CA MET A 553 -10.31 -34.19 32.87
C MET A 553 -9.48 -35.48 32.76
N ASP A 554 -8.85 -35.71 31.61
CA ASP A 554 -7.87 -36.77 31.41
C ASP A 554 -6.65 -36.50 32.32
N PRO A 555 -6.28 -37.45 33.20
CA PRO A 555 -5.12 -37.29 34.09
C PRO A 555 -3.81 -36.97 33.36
N ALA A 556 -3.67 -37.30 32.06
CA ALA A 556 -2.48 -37.00 31.27
C ALA A 556 -2.20 -35.51 31.09
N PHE A 557 -3.20 -34.63 31.30
CA PHE A 557 -2.99 -33.18 31.29
C PHE A 557 -2.31 -32.68 32.57
N GLN A 558 -2.44 -33.38 33.69
CA GLN A 558 -1.85 -32.93 34.97
C GLN A 558 -0.33 -32.84 34.90
N SER A 559 0.33 -33.68 34.10
CA SER A 559 1.78 -33.63 33.91
C SER A 559 2.26 -32.53 32.95
N ARG A 560 1.34 -31.76 32.36
CA ARG A 560 1.62 -30.68 31.40
C ARG A 560 1.12 -29.31 31.88
N ILE A 561 0.45 -29.26 33.03
CA ILE A 561 -0.07 -28.02 33.61
C ILE A 561 0.84 -27.62 34.76
N ASP A 562 1.42 -26.43 34.68
CA ASP A 562 2.36 -25.91 35.68
C ASP A 562 1.63 -25.36 36.90
N LEU A 563 0.46 -24.74 36.67
CA LEU A 563 -0.36 -24.13 37.72
C LEU A 563 -1.85 -24.39 37.46
N THR A 564 -2.57 -24.85 38.48
CA THR A 564 -4.03 -24.91 38.47
C THR A 564 -4.59 -23.92 39.48
N ILE A 565 -5.47 -23.02 39.02
CA ILE A 565 -6.21 -22.08 39.87
C ILE A 565 -7.67 -22.51 39.92
N HIS A 566 -8.17 -22.72 41.12
CA HIS A 566 -9.56 -23.09 41.38
C HIS A 566 -10.36 -21.85 41.80
N TYR A 567 -11.37 -21.51 41.01
CA TYR A 567 -12.31 -20.44 41.30
C TYR A 567 -13.54 -21.03 41.98
N PRO A 568 -13.72 -20.82 43.30
CA PRO A 568 -14.96 -21.18 43.97
C PRO A 568 -16.09 -20.23 43.57
N ASP A 569 -17.31 -20.52 44.02
CA ASP A 569 -18.38 -19.54 44.02
C ASP A 569 -17.96 -18.28 44.81
N LEU A 570 -18.39 -17.11 44.34
CA LEU A 570 -18.04 -15.84 44.96
C LEU A 570 -18.61 -15.78 46.37
N SER A 571 -17.74 -15.55 47.37
CA SER A 571 -18.18 -15.19 48.73
C SER A 571 -18.91 -13.85 48.75
N GLU A 572 -19.64 -13.56 49.82
CA GLU A 572 -20.30 -12.26 49.97
C GLU A 572 -19.32 -11.09 49.92
N SER A 573 -18.16 -11.21 50.59
CA SER A 573 -17.08 -10.22 50.52
C SER A 573 -16.50 -10.06 49.11
N ALA A 574 -16.35 -11.16 48.36
CA ALA A 574 -15.93 -11.13 46.96
C ALA A 574 -16.96 -10.43 46.08
N ARG A 575 -18.26 -10.69 46.28
CA ARG A 575 -19.35 -10.02 45.55
C ARG A 575 -19.37 -8.52 45.81
N VAL A 576 -19.14 -8.08 47.06
CA VAL A 576 -18.99 -6.65 47.38
C VAL A 576 -17.88 -6.01 46.54
N SER A 577 -16.69 -6.63 46.48
CA SER A 577 -15.57 -6.14 45.67
C SER A 577 -15.93 -6.08 44.18
N VAL A 578 -16.58 -7.12 43.65
CA VAL A 578 -17.01 -7.17 42.24
C VAL A 578 -18.04 -6.06 41.93
N TRP A 579 -19.01 -5.83 42.81
CA TRP A 579 -19.97 -4.74 42.68
C TRP A 579 -19.29 -3.36 42.68
N ARG A 580 -18.34 -3.14 43.59
CA ARG A 580 -17.56 -1.90 43.63
C ARG A 580 -16.78 -1.70 42.35
N ASN A 581 -16.09 -2.73 41.85
CA ASN A 581 -15.28 -2.61 40.64
C ASN A 581 -16.13 -2.22 39.41
N PHE A 582 -17.32 -2.81 39.24
CA PHE A 582 -18.21 -2.45 38.14
C PHE A 582 -18.87 -1.07 38.27
N LEU A 583 -18.94 -0.51 39.48
CA LEU A 583 -19.58 0.79 39.76
C LEU A 583 -18.57 1.94 39.94
N GLN A 584 -17.31 1.64 40.28
CA GLN A 584 -16.20 2.61 40.38
C GLN A 584 -15.57 2.92 39.03
N ALA A 585 -15.65 2.02 38.05
CA ALA A 585 -15.11 2.24 36.71
C ALA A 585 -15.83 3.34 35.91
N GLU A 586 -16.87 3.97 36.45
CA GLU A 586 -17.83 4.77 35.69
C GLU A 586 -18.22 6.06 36.44
N GLU A 587 -18.10 7.21 35.77
CA GLU A 587 -18.46 8.53 36.31
C GLU A 587 -19.99 8.67 36.50
N GLY A 588 -20.44 9.19 37.64
CA GLY A 588 -21.86 9.49 37.91
C GLY A 588 -22.59 8.56 38.91
N THR A 589 -21.87 7.68 39.60
CA THR A 589 -22.43 6.85 40.68
C THR A 589 -22.76 7.71 41.90
N SER A 590 -24.03 7.75 42.34
CA SER A 590 -24.40 8.44 43.58
C SER A 590 -23.86 7.71 44.81
N THR A 591 -23.52 8.45 45.87
CA THR A 591 -22.92 7.96 47.12
C THR A 591 -23.85 7.10 48.01
N GLU A 592 -25.02 6.68 47.52
CA GLU A 592 -26.06 5.98 48.31
C GLU A 592 -26.29 4.51 47.90
N ILE A 593 -25.34 3.86 47.20
CA ILE A 593 -25.46 2.43 46.87
C ILE A 593 -25.01 1.58 48.06
N ASN A 594 -25.93 0.77 48.60
CA ASN A 594 -25.62 -0.21 49.63
C ASN A 594 -25.09 -1.51 49.00
N PHE A 595 -23.76 -1.65 48.98
CA PHE A 595 -23.09 -2.82 48.40
C PHE A 595 -23.33 -4.12 49.18
N ASP A 596 -23.53 -4.04 50.49
CA ASP A 596 -23.78 -5.22 51.33
C ASP A 596 -25.16 -5.81 51.02
N GLU A 597 -26.18 -4.96 50.83
CA GLU A 597 -27.51 -5.39 50.37
C GLU A 597 -27.46 -6.04 48.97
N LEU A 598 -26.64 -5.52 48.05
CA LEU A 598 -26.49 -6.13 46.73
C LEU A 598 -25.72 -7.46 46.78
N ALA A 599 -24.74 -7.56 47.69
CA ALA A 599 -23.91 -8.73 47.83
C ALA A 599 -24.61 -9.88 48.58
N SER A 600 -25.69 -9.64 49.33
CA SER A 600 -26.44 -10.72 49.98
C SER A 600 -27.13 -11.65 48.97
N HIS A 601 -27.37 -11.20 47.74
CA HIS A 601 -27.89 -12.02 46.66
C HIS A 601 -26.80 -12.92 46.06
N ALA A 602 -27.02 -14.24 46.10
CA ALA A 602 -26.11 -15.24 45.56
C ALA A 602 -26.05 -15.16 44.02
N MET A 603 -25.09 -14.39 43.50
CA MET A 603 -24.89 -14.15 42.08
C MET A 603 -23.42 -14.32 41.70
N ASN A 604 -23.17 -14.82 40.50
CA ASN A 604 -21.84 -14.80 39.88
C ASN A 604 -21.52 -13.42 39.27
N GLY A 605 -20.26 -13.21 38.90
CA GLY A 605 -19.81 -11.93 38.35
C GLY A 605 -20.51 -11.52 37.06
N ARG A 606 -20.89 -12.49 36.19
CA ARG A 606 -21.66 -12.23 34.96
C ARG A 606 -23.07 -11.71 35.28
N GLN A 607 -23.75 -12.31 36.25
CA GLN A 607 -25.06 -11.87 36.72
C GLN A 607 -24.99 -10.48 37.35
N ILE A 608 -23.94 -10.19 38.14
CA ILE A 608 -23.70 -8.86 38.71
C ILE A 608 -23.53 -7.82 37.58
N LYS A 609 -22.65 -8.07 36.61
CA LYS A 609 -22.42 -7.17 35.46
C LYS A 609 -23.71 -6.90 34.67
N ASN A 610 -24.50 -7.94 34.42
CA ASN A 610 -25.80 -7.80 33.75
C ASN A 610 -26.77 -6.95 34.56
N THR A 611 -26.81 -7.13 35.88
CA THR A 611 -27.67 -6.34 36.78
C THR A 611 -27.27 -4.87 36.78
N VAL A 612 -25.96 -4.55 36.84
CA VAL A 612 -25.43 -3.19 36.70
C VAL A 612 -25.89 -2.57 35.37
N LYS A 613 -25.73 -3.29 34.26
CA LYS A 613 -26.13 -2.81 32.93
C LYS A 613 -27.63 -2.50 32.85
N LEU A 614 -28.48 -3.41 33.36
CA LEU A 614 -29.93 -3.22 33.37
C LEU A 614 -30.35 -2.03 34.26
N ALA A 615 -29.77 -1.90 35.45
CA ALA A 615 -30.03 -0.80 36.36
C ALA A 615 -29.65 0.55 35.74
N LYS A 616 -28.51 0.62 35.04
CA LYS A 616 -28.09 1.81 34.28
C LYS A 616 -29.06 2.16 33.15
N MET A 617 -29.47 1.18 32.35
CA MET A 617 -30.43 1.41 31.26
C MET A 617 -31.76 1.94 31.80
N LEU A 618 -32.21 1.44 32.96
CA LEU A 618 -33.41 1.92 33.63
C LEU A 618 -33.26 3.37 34.11
N ALA A 619 -32.12 3.72 34.71
CA ALA A 619 -31.80 5.06 35.17
C ALA A 619 -31.76 6.07 34.00
N ILE A 620 -31.05 5.73 32.92
CA ILE A 620 -30.96 6.53 31.68
C ILE A 620 -32.36 6.74 31.09
N ARG A 621 -33.15 5.67 30.99
CA ARG A 621 -34.51 5.75 30.44
C ARG A 621 -35.43 6.68 31.27
N ARG A 622 -35.19 6.78 32.57
CA ARG A 622 -35.92 7.64 33.49
C ARG A 622 -35.32 9.04 33.64
N ASN A 623 -34.19 9.32 32.98
CA ASN A 623 -33.41 10.56 33.13
C ASN A 623 -33.08 10.84 34.60
N GLN A 624 -32.70 9.80 35.34
CA GLN A 624 -32.36 9.84 36.77
C GLN A 624 -30.92 9.39 36.98
N ALA A 625 -30.30 9.83 38.08
CA ALA A 625 -29.03 9.26 38.53
C ALA A 625 -29.21 7.80 38.96
N LEU A 626 -28.10 7.06 39.02
CA LEU A 626 -28.14 5.65 39.42
C LEU A 626 -28.34 5.55 40.94
N HIS A 627 -29.55 5.12 41.33
CA HIS A 627 -29.95 4.88 42.72
C HIS A 627 -30.20 3.40 43.05
N MET A 628 -30.21 3.08 44.35
CA MET A 628 -30.44 1.73 44.88
C MET A 628 -31.77 1.12 44.40
N ASP A 629 -32.82 1.93 44.23
CA ASP A 629 -34.13 1.44 43.79
C ASP A 629 -34.14 0.85 42.38
N HIS A 630 -33.23 1.29 41.50
CA HIS A 630 -33.06 0.66 40.20
C HIS A 630 -32.56 -0.78 40.34
N PHE A 631 -31.61 -1.03 41.24
CA PHE A 631 -31.11 -2.38 41.50
C PHE A 631 -32.18 -3.26 42.14
N ARG A 632 -32.91 -2.74 43.14
CA ARG A 632 -34.02 -3.48 43.78
C ARG A 632 -35.07 -3.92 42.76
N GLN A 633 -35.44 -3.05 41.82
CA GLN A 633 -36.40 -3.37 40.76
C GLN A 633 -35.89 -4.49 39.84
N ILE A 634 -34.61 -4.44 39.42
CA ILE A 634 -34.03 -5.49 38.58
C ILE A 634 -33.90 -6.82 39.34
N LEU A 635 -33.49 -6.79 40.62
CA LEU A 635 -33.37 -7.97 41.47
C LEU A 635 -34.75 -8.62 41.73
N GLN A 636 -35.80 -7.82 41.91
CA GLN A 636 -37.17 -8.32 42.01
C GLN A 636 -37.63 -9.00 40.72
N LEU A 637 -37.36 -8.40 39.55
CA LEU A 637 -37.73 -8.97 38.26
C LEU A 637 -36.98 -10.29 37.96
N SER A 638 -35.71 -10.38 38.34
CA SER A 638 -34.89 -11.58 38.13
C SER A 638 -35.21 -12.70 39.12
N ALA A 639 -35.72 -12.38 40.32
CA ALA A 639 -36.23 -13.37 41.26
C ALA A 639 -37.53 -14.07 40.79
N PHE A 640 -38.26 -13.49 39.82
CA PHE A 640 -39.52 -14.01 39.28
C PHE A 640 -39.38 -15.04 38.14
N GLN A 641 -38.15 -15.47 37.81
CA GLN A 641 -37.93 -16.65 36.94
C GLN A 641 -37.57 -17.88 37.78
N PRO A 642 -38.55 -18.67 38.27
CA PRO A 642 -38.24 -20.01 38.76
C PRO A 642 -37.83 -20.90 37.59
N ALA A 643 -36.85 -21.78 37.86
CA ALA A 643 -36.52 -22.91 37.02
C ALA A 643 -37.79 -23.74 36.70
N GLN A 644 -38.35 -23.57 35.51
CA GLN A 644 -39.37 -24.48 35.00
C GLN A 644 -38.67 -25.63 34.28
N GLY A 645 -38.84 -26.84 34.81
CA GLY A 645 -38.75 -28.05 33.99
C GLY A 645 -37.91 -29.21 34.52
N MET A 646 -38.01 -29.58 35.80
CA MET A 646 -37.78 -30.97 36.22
C MET A 646 -38.55 -31.26 37.51
N MET A 647 -39.86 -31.46 37.36
CA MET A 647 -40.60 -32.33 38.27
C MET A 647 -40.70 -33.69 37.58
N SER A 648 -40.01 -34.66 38.18
CA SER A 648 -40.32 -36.08 38.09
C SER A 648 -41.81 -36.31 38.33
N LEU A 649 -42.44 -37.04 37.42
CA LEU A 649 -43.66 -37.78 37.70
C LEU A 649 -43.31 -39.26 37.50
N ASP A 650 -43.42 -39.98 38.62
CA ASP A 650 -43.56 -41.43 38.86
C ASP A 650 -43.29 -42.43 37.73
#